data_AF-A0A239PEP2-F1
#
_entry.id   AF-A0A239PEP2-F1
#
_cell.length_a   1.000
_cell.length_b   1.000
_cell.length_c   1.000
_cell.angle_alpha   90.00
_cell.angle_beta   90.00
_cell.angle_gamma   90.00
#
_symmetry.space_group_name_H-M   'P 1'
#
loop_
_entity.id
_entity.type
_entity.pdbx_description
1 polymer ?
#
loop_
_entity_poly.entity_id
_entity_poly.type
_entity_poly.pdbx_seq_one_letter_code
_entity_poly.pdbx_strand_id
1 'polypeptide(L)'
;MFGYIFAHVRRRPARSLALILGVLVATTGFVVLTASTTTSRLAMVGTVAEGSRAPYQILVRPPGARTDLERDRGLIQPNFQAGTHGGITPAQWQQIQDVPGVDVAAPVAMLGYTLASVTVDVDLTDRIDPRLTRQVLRVRPVWSADRALTSAPDDVEAFVYVTRRPVLWPPAPTPDDTELPPAFPGAAACGSGTPAPHEVAEDGTRVPLCVGYQALRQTSTNRRVFDMVVQVLPDGRYTSWNSTPSDRITLTVLAPMALLVAAVDPQAESAMVGLDRAVIAGRYLSASDRLTRTQVQGFPVTTAPALLTAHANVDESIAATVDRVTSVAEDSAPKDLSTKALRQQSVARLPDVPAVPIEHAYQRIIRDDAGGYRDGAPVGGQITEVVRIGTPRYTVAADGTLIPRPQPPAENGRPPDEQSGAWAVPSPWLGHDTGFRSSTWLTLHNDDLQPWVFAAQVGVFDQAKVASADPRTSVPLETYTPTQAIGADPATRDLLGQRPLLPSDNLGGYLATAPSVLISLNTLRELIAQTPRPVDDAISVIRVRVVGVSGYDDLSRERVRLVAQDIAVRTGLDVDIVLGSSPAPQTVSLTAGTFGRPALTVAEPWSKLNVATTLVTAIDRKSALLFGLILIVCGLFLANAVTAAVHDRQRELAILTCLGWARWRVFTAILGELVLLGLVAGVLAATLAWPAGHAAGTPVPIGQAALAVPAAIGLTILAGLLPAVRGSRRHPVAALSRTVSRPHRRAGRRSRSIAALALTNVWRTPGRALVGSVALAVSVCALALLLVLQRTFHGAATGTVLGDAVALSVRGVDQTAVVITVALGVLAVVDVLYLNLRDRASELATLQAIGWSGGALGRLVAYEGVVLALVGALLGAAAAAGLALGFSGGAQMASVILTTGAAAAAGVVVTVLAATVTALWLRQAVPTAALLAEE
;
A
#
# COMPACT_ATOMS: atom_id res chain seq x y z
N MET A 1 21.58 -13.26 61.46
CA MET A 1 20.47 -12.60 60.74
C MET A 1 19.73 -13.55 59.82
N PHE A 2 20.42 -14.27 58.91
CA PHE A 2 19.81 -15.29 58.05
C PHE A 2 19.03 -16.38 58.80
N GLY A 3 19.57 -16.92 59.90
CA GLY A 3 18.86 -17.91 60.72
C GLY A 3 17.56 -17.38 61.35
N TYR A 4 17.49 -16.08 61.66
CA TYR A 4 16.27 -15.44 62.15
C TYR A 4 15.22 -15.34 61.02
N ILE A 5 15.62 -14.89 59.82
CA ILE A 5 14.73 -14.77 58.65
C ILE A 5 14.13 -16.14 58.29
N PHE A 6 14.96 -17.18 58.22
CA PHE A 6 14.52 -18.52 57.81
C PHE A 6 13.60 -19.18 58.85
N ALA A 7 13.94 -19.07 60.14
CA ALA A 7 13.09 -19.59 61.22
C ALA A 7 11.72 -18.88 61.25
N HIS A 8 11.68 -17.61 60.84
CA HIS A 8 10.48 -16.82 60.87
C HIS A 8 9.50 -17.17 59.74
N VAL A 9 10.01 -17.31 58.51
CA VAL A 9 9.23 -17.81 57.35
C VAL A 9 8.59 -19.17 57.65
N ARG A 10 9.31 -20.06 58.36
CA ARG A 10 8.83 -21.40 58.69
C ARG A 10 7.75 -21.44 59.77
N ARG A 11 7.74 -20.49 60.72
CA ARG A 11 6.83 -20.51 61.88
C ARG A 11 5.45 -19.89 61.62
N ARG A 12 5.27 -19.13 60.54
CA ARG A 12 3.98 -18.52 60.16
C ARG A 12 3.64 -18.74 58.68
N PRO A 13 3.42 -20.00 58.27
CA PRO A 13 3.35 -20.39 56.86
C PRO A 13 2.21 -19.69 56.11
N ALA A 14 1.03 -19.52 56.73
CA ALA A 14 -0.13 -18.92 56.06
C ALA A 14 0.15 -17.50 55.52
N ARG A 15 0.96 -16.70 56.25
CA ARG A 15 1.27 -15.31 55.87
C ARG A 15 2.35 -15.23 54.81
N SER A 16 3.43 -15.99 55.02
CA SER A 16 4.49 -16.09 54.02
C SER A 16 3.95 -16.65 52.70
N LEU A 17 3.01 -17.59 52.76
CA LEU A 17 2.36 -18.18 51.59
C LEU A 17 1.45 -17.16 50.86
N ALA A 18 0.69 -16.33 51.58
CA ALA A 18 -0.10 -15.25 50.98
C ALA A 18 0.78 -14.21 50.26
N LEU A 19 1.89 -13.79 50.87
CA LEU A 19 2.87 -12.90 50.24
C LEU A 19 3.55 -13.55 49.03
N ILE A 20 3.97 -14.81 49.15
CA ILE A 20 4.55 -15.56 48.02
C ILE A 20 3.55 -15.66 46.88
N LEU A 21 2.28 -15.95 47.16
CA LEU A 21 1.23 -16.03 46.14
C LEU A 21 0.99 -14.66 45.47
N GLY A 22 0.96 -13.57 46.25
CA GLY A 22 0.86 -12.21 45.72
C GLY A 22 2.04 -11.84 44.82
N VAL A 23 3.27 -12.06 45.28
CA VAL A 23 4.48 -11.84 44.46
C VAL A 23 4.47 -12.73 43.22
N LEU A 24 4.06 -13.99 43.36
CA LEU A 24 4.00 -14.96 42.27
C LEU A 24 3.03 -14.51 41.19
N VAL A 25 1.81 -14.10 41.55
CA VAL A 25 0.81 -13.61 40.59
C VAL A 25 1.27 -12.33 39.92
N ALA A 26 1.80 -11.37 40.68
CA ALA A 26 2.31 -10.11 40.13
C ALA A 26 3.50 -10.34 39.17
N THR A 27 4.45 -11.19 39.56
CA THR A 27 5.64 -11.49 38.75
C THR A 27 5.28 -12.31 37.52
N THR A 28 4.44 -13.34 37.66
CA THR A 28 3.98 -14.16 36.52
C THR A 28 3.20 -13.30 35.54
N GLY A 29 2.27 -12.46 36.03
CA GLY A 29 1.55 -11.49 35.22
C GLY A 29 2.50 -10.53 34.50
N PHE A 30 3.45 -9.92 35.23
CA PHE A 30 4.46 -9.03 34.65
C PHE A 30 5.26 -9.70 33.54
N VAL A 31 5.77 -10.92 33.76
CA VAL A 31 6.59 -11.66 32.80
C VAL A 31 5.77 -12.05 31.56
N VAL A 32 4.56 -12.57 31.73
CA VAL A 32 3.69 -12.96 30.61
C VAL A 32 3.27 -11.72 29.80
N LEU A 33 2.88 -10.62 30.45
CA LEU A 33 2.56 -9.35 29.78
C LEU A 33 3.76 -8.76 29.04
N THR A 34 4.95 -8.82 29.65
CA THR A 34 6.23 -8.40 29.06
C THR A 34 6.58 -9.24 27.82
N ALA A 35 6.46 -10.56 27.93
CA ALA A 35 6.70 -11.50 26.83
C ALA A 35 5.70 -11.30 25.70
N SER A 36 4.42 -11.13 26.03
CA SER A 36 3.33 -10.80 25.12
C SER A 36 3.60 -9.48 24.36
N THR A 37 4.03 -8.44 25.08
CA THR A 37 4.32 -7.12 24.48
C THR A 37 5.56 -7.18 23.56
N THR A 38 6.62 -7.88 23.97
CA THR A 38 7.84 -8.04 23.16
C THR A 38 7.61 -8.90 21.93
N THR A 39 6.86 -10.00 22.06
CA THR A 39 6.49 -10.87 20.93
C THR A 39 5.62 -10.12 19.93
N SER A 40 4.60 -9.38 20.40
CA SER A 40 3.80 -8.49 19.55
C SER A 40 4.65 -7.46 18.83
N ARG A 41 5.56 -6.79 19.55
CA ARG A 41 6.47 -5.81 18.95
C ARG A 41 7.33 -6.44 17.85
N LEU A 42 7.94 -7.59 18.12
CA LEU A 42 8.80 -8.29 17.15
C LEU A 42 8.01 -8.77 15.93
N ALA A 43 6.82 -9.33 16.13
CA ALA A 43 5.94 -9.72 15.03
C ALA A 43 5.53 -8.51 14.17
N MET A 44 5.13 -7.40 14.79
CA MET A 44 4.75 -6.19 14.07
C MET A 44 5.93 -5.58 13.31
N VAL A 45 7.12 -5.51 13.92
CA VAL A 45 8.34 -5.04 13.23
C VAL A 45 8.73 -5.98 12.10
N GLY A 46 8.56 -7.29 12.27
CA GLY A 46 8.77 -8.30 11.21
C GLY A 46 7.84 -8.08 10.02
N THR A 47 6.53 -7.96 10.25
CA THR A 47 5.53 -7.68 9.20
C THR A 47 5.83 -6.36 8.48
N VAL A 48 6.22 -5.32 9.24
CA VAL A 48 6.63 -4.03 8.67
C VAL A 48 7.87 -4.19 7.79
N ALA A 49 8.89 -4.91 8.26
CA ALA A 49 10.14 -5.10 7.54
C ALA A 49 9.99 -5.95 6.26
N GLU A 50 9.07 -6.93 6.26
CA GLU A 50 8.74 -7.71 5.06
C GLU A 50 7.90 -6.88 4.07
N GLY A 51 6.87 -6.17 4.56
CA GLY A 51 5.96 -5.39 3.73
C GLY A 51 6.54 -4.07 3.20
N SER A 52 7.72 -3.65 3.65
CA SER A 52 8.37 -2.40 3.24
C SER A 52 9.60 -2.57 2.36
N ARG A 53 9.80 -3.74 1.75
CA ARG A 53 10.93 -4.00 0.86
C ARG A 53 10.71 -3.34 -0.50
N ALA A 54 11.55 -2.36 -0.82
CA ALA A 54 11.62 -1.73 -2.14
C ALA A 54 13.05 -1.90 -2.71
N PRO A 55 13.23 -1.98 -4.04
CA PRO A 55 14.54 -2.18 -4.65
C PRO A 55 15.49 -0.98 -4.44
N TYR A 56 14.94 0.19 -4.12
CA TYR A 56 15.68 1.39 -3.74
C TYR A 56 15.05 2.04 -2.50
N GLN A 57 15.81 2.92 -1.83
CA GLN A 57 15.39 3.54 -0.56
C GLN A 57 15.15 5.04 -0.70
N ILE A 58 15.71 5.67 -1.73
CA ILE A 58 15.63 7.10 -1.97
C ILE A 58 15.18 7.33 -3.41
N LEU A 59 14.24 8.26 -3.59
CA LEU A 59 13.75 8.73 -4.87
C LEU A 59 14.09 10.22 -5.01
N VAL A 60 14.86 10.58 -6.04
CA VAL A 60 15.27 11.96 -6.31
C VAL A 60 14.52 12.48 -7.51
N ARG A 61 13.86 13.63 -7.36
CA ARG A 61 13.01 14.27 -8.36
C ARG A 61 13.47 15.71 -8.62
N PRO A 62 13.14 16.28 -9.80
CA PRO A 62 13.38 17.69 -10.09
C PRO A 62 12.74 18.61 -9.04
N PRO A 63 13.32 19.80 -8.79
CA PRO A 63 12.75 20.74 -7.84
C PRO A 63 11.34 21.18 -8.28
N GLY A 64 10.36 21.04 -7.40
CA GLY A 64 8.97 21.41 -7.69
C GLY A 64 8.16 20.34 -8.43
N ALA A 65 8.70 19.12 -8.59
CA ALA A 65 7.96 17.98 -9.15
C ALA A 65 6.83 17.48 -8.22
N ARG A 66 6.88 17.81 -6.92
CA ARG A 66 5.87 17.45 -5.93
C ARG A 66 4.55 18.19 -6.16
N THR A 67 3.46 17.47 -6.36
CA THR A 67 2.13 18.10 -6.45
C THR A 67 1.62 18.53 -5.07
N ASP A 68 0.66 19.47 -5.02
CA ASP A 68 0.03 19.90 -3.75
C ASP A 68 -0.58 18.71 -2.99
N LEU A 69 -1.24 17.80 -3.71
CA LEU A 69 -1.85 16.61 -3.12
C LEU A 69 -0.81 15.65 -2.53
N GLU A 70 0.35 15.52 -3.16
CA GLU A 70 1.47 14.73 -2.65
C GLU A 70 2.04 15.36 -1.37
N ARG A 71 2.19 16.69 -1.32
CA ARG A 71 2.66 17.42 -0.13
C ARG A 71 1.67 17.32 1.03
N ASP A 72 0.38 17.48 0.76
CA ASP A 72 -0.66 17.49 1.79
C ASP A 72 -0.91 16.10 2.39
N ARG A 73 -0.90 15.05 1.55
CA ARG A 73 -1.24 13.69 1.99
C ARG A 73 -0.02 12.78 2.22
N GLY A 74 1.18 13.22 1.85
CA GLY A 74 2.40 12.39 1.92
C GLY A 74 2.33 11.16 1.01
N LEU A 75 1.69 11.31 -0.15
CA LEU A 75 1.48 10.24 -1.13
C LEU A 75 2.32 10.48 -2.38
N ILE A 76 2.59 9.43 -3.15
CA ILE A 76 3.14 9.49 -4.52
C ILE A 76 2.26 8.63 -5.43
N GLN A 77 1.87 9.18 -6.58
CA GLN A 77 1.08 8.45 -7.58
C GLN A 77 1.94 7.38 -8.29
N PRO A 78 1.39 6.19 -8.61
CA PRO A 78 2.09 5.23 -9.47
C PRO A 78 2.35 5.82 -10.86
N ASN A 79 3.44 5.38 -11.49
CA ASN A 79 3.90 5.87 -12.81
C ASN A 79 3.94 7.40 -12.95
N PHE A 80 4.15 8.16 -11.86
CA PHE A 80 4.35 9.61 -11.90
C PHE A 80 5.46 10.03 -12.88
N GLN A 81 6.44 9.15 -13.09
CA GLN A 81 7.57 9.32 -14.02
C GLN A 81 7.08 9.55 -15.45
N ALA A 82 5.97 8.92 -15.88
CA ALA A 82 5.42 9.11 -17.22
C ALA A 82 5.03 10.58 -17.52
N GLY A 83 4.71 11.36 -16.48
CA GLY A 83 4.37 12.78 -16.60
C GLY A 83 5.46 13.75 -16.13
N THR A 84 6.69 13.26 -15.87
CA THR A 84 7.83 14.07 -15.44
C THR A 84 8.90 14.04 -16.52
N HIS A 85 9.27 15.21 -17.05
CA HIS A 85 10.20 15.31 -18.18
C HIS A 85 11.36 16.25 -17.85
N GLY A 86 12.57 15.69 -17.73
CA GLY A 86 13.79 16.44 -17.43
C GLY A 86 13.80 17.10 -16.04
N GLY A 87 14.70 18.07 -15.86
CA GLY A 87 14.91 18.84 -14.63
C GLY A 87 16.05 18.36 -13.73
N ILE A 88 16.81 17.33 -14.14
CA ILE A 88 18.04 16.89 -13.46
C ILE A 88 19.18 16.80 -14.47
N THR A 89 20.30 17.45 -14.15
CA THR A 89 21.50 17.46 -14.98
C THR A 89 22.39 16.23 -14.76
N PRO A 90 23.18 15.80 -15.76
CA PRO A 90 24.23 14.78 -15.57
C PRO A 90 25.23 15.15 -14.47
N ALA A 91 25.51 16.44 -14.27
CA ALA A 91 26.39 16.91 -13.18
C ALA A 91 25.78 16.64 -11.80
N GLN A 92 24.48 16.91 -11.61
CA GLN A 92 23.77 16.56 -10.37
C GLN A 92 23.71 15.04 -10.16
N TRP A 93 23.50 14.26 -11.22
CA TRP A 93 23.55 12.80 -11.14
C TRP A 93 24.92 12.30 -10.67
N GLN A 94 26.01 12.85 -11.22
CA GLN A 94 27.36 12.50 -10.80
C GLN A 94 27.62 12.91 -9.33
N GLN A 95 27.17 14.09 -8.90
CA GLN A 95 27.23 14.49 -7.49
C GLN A 95 26.52 13.50 -6.57
N ILE A 96 25.40 12.90 -7.00
CA ILE A 96 24.68 11.87 -6.23
C ILE A 96 25.48 10.58 -6.16
N GLN A 97 26.11 10.16 -7.25
CA GLN A 97 26.99 8.98 -7.28
C GLN A 97 28.17 9.14 -6.31
N ASP A 98 28.69 10.36 -6.17
CA ASP A 98 29.81 10.69 -5.29
C ASP A 98 29.41 10.83 -3.80
N VAL A 99 28.12 10.73 -3.44
CA VAL A 99 27.67 10.79 -2.05
C VAL A 99 28.08 9.52 -1.29
N PRO A 100 28.82 9.64 -0.16
CA PRO A 100 29.18 8.48 0.65
C PRO A 100 27.94 7.72 1.13
N GLY A 101 27.91 6.41 0.86
CA GLY A 101 26.81 5.53 1.26
C GLY A 101 25.78 5.26 0.16
N VAL A 102 25.89 5.90 -1.00
CA VAL A 102 25.16 5.49 -2.21
C VAL A 102 25.80 4.21 -2.79
N ASP A 103 24.99 3.17 -2.99
CA ASP A 103 25.40 1.91 -3.63
C ASP A 103 25.23 2.02 -5.14
N VAL A 104 24.01 2.38 -5.57
CA VAL A 104 23.65 2.58 -6.99
C VAL A 104 22.73 3.78 -7.09
N ALA A 105 23.01 4.67 -8.04
CA ALA A 105 22.12 5.75 -8.46
C ALA A 105 21.73 5.52 -9.92
N ALA A 106 20.51 5.03 -10.15
CA ALA A 106 19.98 4.66 -11.45
C ALA A 106 19.10 5.79 -12.03
N PRO A 107 19.60 6.55 -13.04
CA PRO A 107 18.86 7.63 -13.66
C PRO A 107 17.89 7.11 -14.73
N VAL A 108 16.71 7.73 -14.80
CA VAL A 108 15.74 7.51 -15.89
C VAL A 108 15.38 8.86 -16.48
N ALA A 109 15.50 9.00 -17.80
CA ALA A 109 15.08 10.15 -18.57
C ALA A 109 13.85 9.79 -19.41
N MET A 110 12.71 10.41 -19.13
CA MET A 110 11.45 10.13 -19.81
C MET A 110 11.31 11.08 -20.99
N LEU A 111 11.46 10.57 -22.22
CA LEU A 111 11.42 11.41 -23.42
C LEU A 111 9.99 11.82 -23.76
N GLY A 112 9.06 10.86 -23.74
CA GLY A 112 7.68 10.98 -24.18
C GLY A 112 7.23 9.74 -24.95
N TYR A 113 6.02 9.77 -25.49
CA TYR A 113 5.44 8.72 -26.32
C TYR A 113 5.85 8.90 -27.77
N THR A 114 6.39 7.85 -28.40
CA THR A 114 6.49 7.75 -29.86
C THR A 114 5.27 7.00 -30.39
N LEU A 115 4.88 7.30 -31.63
CA LEU A 115 3.86 6.54 -32.32
C LEU A 115 4.51 5.48 -33.21
N ALA A 116 4.11 4.23 -33.04
CA ALA A 116 4.45 3.12 -33.91
C ALA A 116 3.18 2.59 -34.57
N SER A 117 3.27 1.97 -35.75
CA SER A 117 2.13 1.29 -36.37
C SER A 117 2.34 -0.21 -36.36
N VAL A 118 1.33 -0.95 -35.89
CA VAL A 118 1.27 -2.40 -36.00
C VAL A 118 0.18 -2.80 -36.99
N THR A 119 0.33 -3.96 -37.62
CA THR A 119 -0.65 -4.49 -38.57
C THR A 119 -1.52 -5.54 -37.89
N VAL A 120 -2.83 -5.31 -37.89
CA VAL A 120 -3.83 -6.27 -37.40
C VAL A 120 -4.52 -6.90 -38.61
N ASP A 121 -4.48 -8.22 -38.70
CA ASP A 121 -5.09 -8.94 -39.81
C ASP A 121 -6.51 -9.41 -39.46
N VAL A 122 -7.50 -8.83 -40.13
CA VAL A 122 -8.92 -9.19 -39.99
C VAL A 122 -9.23 -10.31 -40.98
N ASP A 123 -9.55 -11.50 -40.48
CA ASP A 123 -9.87 -12.65 -41.33
C ASP A 123 -11.28 -12.56 -41.91
N LEU A 124 -11.37 -12.57 -43.24
CA LEU A 124 -12.60 -12.50 -44.02
C LEU A 124 -12.96 -13.82 -44.71
N THR A 125 -12.14 -14.86 -44.55
CA THR A 125 -12.24 -16.14 -45.29
C THR A 125 -13.65 -16.75 -45.19
N ASP A 126 -14.18 -16.83 -43.97
CA ASP A 126 -15.52 -17.39 -43.70
C ASP A 126 -16.69 -16.48 -44.12
N ARG A 127 -16.42 -15.34 -44.76
CA ARG A 127 -17.43 -14.38 -45.24
C ARG A 127 -17.55 -14.36 -46.76
N ILE A 128 -16.66 -15.06 -47.45
CA ILE A 128 -16.68 -15.25 -48.89
C ILE A 128 -17.65 -16.37 -49.23
N ASP A 129 -18.63 -16.08 -50.09
CA ASP A 129 -19.44 -17.15 -50.67
C ASP A 129 -18.73 -17.73 -51.89
N PRO A 130 -18.27 -18.99 -51.84
CA PRO A 130 -17.56 -19.60 -52.96
C PRO A 130 -18.50 -19.79 -54.16
N ARG A 131 -19.82 -19.71 -54.05
CA ARG A 131 -20.70 -19.92 -55.22
C ARG A 131 -20.76 -18.72 -56.16
N LEU A 132 -20.31 -17.55 -55.71
CA LEU A 132 -20.38 -16.31 -56.48
C LEU A 132 -19.13 -16.11 -57.34
N THR A 133 -19.31 -15.76 -58.61
CA THR A 133 -18.21 -15.39 -59.53
C THR A 133 -17.57 -14.06 -59.13
N ARG A 134 -18.38 -13.11 -58.66
CA ARG A 134 -17.97 -11.77 -58.18
C ARG A 134 -18.74 -11.44 -56.91
N GLN A 135 -18.08 -10.78 -55.96
CA GLN A 135 -18.71 -10.23 -54.77
C GLN A 135 -17.88 -9.07 -54.21
N VAL A 136 -18.55 -8.13 -53.54
CA VAL A 136 -17.88 -7.04 -52.81
C VAL A 136 -18.29 -7.09 -51.36
N LEU A 137 -17.30 -7.13 -50.48
CA LEU A 137 -17.50 -6.95 -49.04
C LEU A 137 -17.22 -5.50 -48.67
N ARG A 138 -18.13 -4.90 -47.93
CA ARG A 138 -17.94 -3.64 -47.21
C ARG A 138 -17.56 -3.98 -45.78
N VAL A 139 -16.34 -3.65 -45.40
CA VAL A 139 -15.76 -3.97 -44.10
C VAL A 139 -15.54 -2.68 -43.33
N ARG A 140 -16.14 -2.56 -42.13
CA ARG A 140 -15.90 -1.42 -41.22
C ARG A 140 -15.27 -1.93 -39.93
N PRO A 141 -13.99 -1.61 -39.68
CA PRO A 141 -13.36 -1.90 -38.40
C PRO A 141 -14.12 -1.20 -37.26
N VAL A 142 -14.20 -1.87 -36.12
CA VAL A 142 -14.75 -1.34 -34.88
C VAL A 142 -13.69 -1.53 -33.80
N TRP A 143 -13.24 -0.40 -33.26
CA TRP A 143 -12.24 -0.36 -32.21
C TRP A 143 -12.92 -0.46 -30.86
N SER A 144 -12.28 -1.16 -29.93
CA SER A 144 -12.75 -1.26 -28.55
C SER A 144 -11.60 -1.23 -27.56
N ALA A 145 -11.84 -0.60 -26.42
CA ALA A 145 -10.90 -0.45 -25.32
C ALA A 145 -11.61 -0.47 -23.96
N ASP A 146 -10.86 -0.34 -22.87
CA ASP A 146 -11.38 -0.28 -21.50
C ASP A 146 -12.30 -1.47 -21.18
N ARG A 147 -11.85 -2.69 -21.48
CA ARG A 147 -12.62 -3.95 -21.37
C ARG A 147 -13.88 -3.98 -22.24
N ALA A 148 -13.82 -3.35 -23.41
CA ALA A 148 -14.92 -3.16 -24.36
C ALA A 148 -16.03 -2.22 -23.86
N LEU A 149 -15.77 -1.41 -22.81
CA LEU A 149 -16.66 -0.34 -22.37
C LEU A 149 -16.56 0.89 -23.27
N THR A 150 -15.43 1.07 -23.96
CA THR A 150 -15.20 2.12 -24.94
C THR A 150 -15.24 1.49 -26.32
N SER A 151 -16.04 2.01 -27.24
CA SER A 151 -16.15 1.48 -28.60
C SER A 151 -16.45 2.59 -29.60
N ALA A 152 -15.72 2.59 -30.72
CA ALA A 152 -15.99 3.49 -31.84
C ALA A 152 -15.77 2.77 -33.18
N PRO A 153 -16.66 2.95 -34.17
CA PRO A 153 -16.36 2.55 -35.53
C PRO A 153 -15.20 3.40 -36.05
N ASP A 154 -14.37 2.81 -36.90
CA ASP A 154 -13.36 3.55 -37.66
C ASP A 154 -14.05 4.58 -38.58
N ASP A 155 -13.42 5.74 -38.80
CA ASP A 155 -13.93 6.76 -39.72
C ASP A 155 -13.76 6.33 -41.20
N VAL A 156 -12.96 5.29 -41.44
CA VAL A 156 -12.72 4.70 -42.75
C VAL A 156 -13.27 3.28 -42.84
N GLU A 157 -13.89 2.99 -43.98
CA GLU A 157 -14.29 1.64 -44.36
C GLU A 157 -13.49 1.16 -45.57
N ALA A 158 -13.31 -0.16 -45.65
CA ALA A 158 -12.64 -0.81 -46.78
C ALA A 158 -13.65 -1.59 -47.62
N PHE A 159 -13.43 -1.58 -48.93
CA PHE A 159 -14.13 -2.44 -49.87
C PHE A 159 -13.20 -3.54 -50.38
N VAL A 160 -13.61 -4.79 -50.24
CA VAL A 160 -12.87 -5.96 -50.72
C VAL A 160 -13.62 -6.57 -51.89
N TYR A 161 -13.10 -6.37 -53.10
CA TYR A 161 -13.64 -6.97 -54.33
C TYR A 161 -13.02 -8.35 -54.54
N VAL A 162 -13.86 -9.37 -54.61
CA VAL A 162 -13.42 -10.76 -54.78
C VAL A 162 -13.99 -11.34 -56.07
N THR A 163 -13.13 -11.91 -56.91
CA THR A 163 -13.50 -12.48 -58.20
C THR A 163 -12.84 -13.81 -58.49
N ARG A 164 -13.53 -14.69 -59.22
CA ARG A 164 -12.99 -15.93 -59.79
C ARG A 164 -12.40 -15.74 -61.18
N ARG A 165 -12.66 -14.58 -61.81
CA ARG A 165 -12.12 -14.26 -63.14
C ARG A 165 -10.62 -13.92 -63.04
N PRO A 166 -9.82 -14.21 -64.08
CA PRO A 166 -8.41 -13.85 -64.08
C PRO A 166 -8.22 -12.34 -63.91
N VAL A 167 -7.30 -11.94 -63.03
CA VAL A 167 -6.95 -10.53 -62.81
C VAL A 167 -5.54 -10.27 -63.33
N LEU A 168 -5.41 -9.25 -64.18
CA LEU A 168 -4.13 -8.72 -64.65
C LEU A 168 -3.70 -7.60 -63.70
N TRP A 169 -2.60 -7.85 -63.00
CA TRP A 169 -2.05 -6.93 -62.00
C TRP A 169 -1.10 -5.90 -62.62
N PRO A 170 -1.09 -4.66 -62.14
CA PRO A 170 -0.07 -3.70 -62.53
C PRO A 170 1.32 -4.16 -62.04
N PRO A 171 2.40 -3.87 -62.80
CA PRO A 171 3.76 -4.15 -62.34
C PRO A 171 4.03 -3.41 -61.02
N ALA A 172 4.75 -4.06 -60.10
CA ALA A 172 5.18 -3.41 -58.87
C ALA A 172 6.19 -2.30 -59.21
N PRO A 173 6.05 -1.08 -58.63
CA PRO A 173 7.06 -0.04 -58.80
C PRO A 173 8.39 -0.50 -58.18
N THR A 174 9.50 -0.26 -58.87
CA THR A 174 10.85 -0.47 -58.36
C THR A 174 11.46 0.86 -57.87
N PRO A 175 12.42 0.84 -56.93
CA PRO A 175 13.03 2.06 -56.40
C PRO A 175 13.73 2.93 -57.46
N ASP A 176 14.15 2.34 -58.58
CA ASP A 176 14.85 3.01 -59.69
C ASP A 176 13.89 3.56 -60.77
N ASP A 177 12.58 3.35 -60.64
CA ASP A 177 11.59 3.83 -61.62
C ASP A 177 11.38 5.35 -61.47
N THR A 178 12.14 6.14 -62.24
CA THR A 178 11.93 7.60 -62.37
C THR A 178 10.75 7.96 -63.30
N GLU A 179 10.26 6.99 -64.07
CA GLU A 179 9.08 7.10 -64.93
C GLU A 179 8.11 5.95 -64.61
N LEU A 180 6.80 6.26 -64.53
CA LEU A 180 5.78 5.23 -64.40
C LEU A 180 5.93 4.20 -65.54
N PRO A 181 5.89 2.89 -65.28
CA PRO A 181 5.97 1.88 -66.32
C PRO A 181 4.97 2.20 -67.45
N PRO A 182 5.32 1.95 -68.73
CA PRO A 182 4.53 2.35 -69.88
C PRO A 182 3.07 1.98 -69.65
N ALA A 183 2.21 3.01 -69.74
CA ALA A 183 0.85 3.03 -69.23
C ALA A 183 0.20 1.64 -69.23
N PHE A 184 0.00 1.09 -68.04
CA PHE A 184 -0.94 -0.02 -67.88
C PHE A 184 -2.25 0.46 -68.54
N PRO A 185 -2.79 -0.25 -69.54
CA PRO A 185 -3.93 0.24 -70.32
C PRO A 185 -5.06 0.69 -69.37
N GLY A 186 -5.67 1.85 -69.59
CA GLY A 186 -6.84 2.28 -68.79
C GLY A 186 -6.58 3.14 -67.54
N ALA A 187 -5.36 3.63 -67.28
CA ALA A 187 -5.10 4.57 -66.16
C ALA A 187 -5.98 5.84 -66.17
N ALA A 188 -6.48 6.26 -67.35
CA ALA A 188 -7.44 7.35 -67.50
C ALA A 188 -8.89 6.96 -67.13
N ALA A 189 -9.25 5.67 -67.19
CA ALA A 189 -10.61 5.19 -66.99
C ALA A 189 -11.10 5.32 -65.54
N CYS A 190 -10.19 5.25 -64.57
CA CYS A 190 -10.49 5.43 -63.14
C CYS A 190 -10.28 6.88 -62.64
N GLY A 191 -9.91 7.82 -63.51
CA GLY A 191 -9.78 9.25 -63.18
C GLY A 191 -8.65 9.64 -62.22
N SER A 192 -7.86 8.69 -61.70
CA SER A 192 -6.81 8.91 -60.69
C SER A 192 -5.40 9.05 -61.25
N GLY A 193 -5.19 8.74 -62.54
CA GLY A 193 -3.85 8.71 -63.15
C GLY A 193 -2.95 7.57 -62.65
N THR A 194 -3.50 6.62 -61.88
CA THR A 194 -2.77 5.46 -61.34
C THR A 194 -3.16 4.16 -62.08
N PRO A 195 -2.24 3.19 -62.25
CA PRO A 195 -2.56 1.88 -62.83
C PRO A 195 -3.59 1.11 -62.00
N ALA A 196 -4.68 0.64 -62.60
CA ALA A 196 -5.69 -0.19 -61.92
C ALA A 196 -5.58 -1.66 -62.38
N PRO A 197 -5.81 -2.67 -61.50
CA PRO A 197 -5.89 -4.06 -61.93
C PRO A 197 -7.06 -4.26 -62.90
N HIS A 198 -6.90 -5.16 -63.86
CA HIS A 198 -7.93 -5.45 -64.86
C HIS A 198 -8.46 -6.86 -64.70
N GLU A 199 -9.77 -6.99 -64.58
CA GLU A 199 -10.42 -8.29 -64.66
C GLU A 199 -10.59 -8.68 -66.14
N VAL A 200 -10.30 -9.94 -66.47
CA VAL A 200 -10.51 -10.49 -67.82
C VAL A 200 -11.90 -11.11 -67.90
N ALA A 201 -12.76 -10.54 -68.73
CA ALA A 201 -14.09 -11.07 -69.01
C ALA A 201 -14.04 -12.35 -69.86
N GLU A 202 -15.16 -13.06 -69.97
CA GLU A 202 -15.24 -14.34 -70.70
C GLU A 202 -14.97 -14.20 -72.21
N ASP A 203 -15.29 -13.04 -72.78
CA ASP A 203 -15.00 -12.68 -74.17
C ASP A 203 -13.55 -12.18 -74.38
N GLY A 204 -12.72 -12.21 -73.33
CA GLY A 204 -11.35 -11.73 -73.34
C GLY A 204 -11.20 -10.21 -73.19
N THR A 205 -12.29 -9.47 -73.04
CA THR A 205 -12.22 -8.02 -72.79
C THR A 205 -11.65 -7.72 -71.41
N ARG A 206 -10.88 -6.63 -71.30
CA ARG A 206 -10.22 -6.22 -70.06
C ARG A 206 -11.02 -5.09 -69.42
N VAL A 207 -11.54 -5.31 -68.22
CA VAL A 207 -12.34 -4.34 -67.48
C VAL A 207 -11.49 -3.77 -66.33
N PRO A 208 -11.24 -2.45 -66.27
CA PRO A 208 -10.50 -1.85 -65.15
C PRO A 208 -11.30 -1.95 -63.86
N LEU A 209 -10.68 -2.46 -62.80
CA LEU A 209 -11.24 -2.46 -61.45
C LEU A 209 -10.83 -1.18 -60.73
N CYS A 210 -11.70 -0.17 -60.72
CA CYS A 210 -11.44 1.12 -60.07
C CYS A 210 -11.58 1.08 -58.53
N VAL A 211 -11.35 -0.09 -57.92
CA VAL A 211 -11.38 -0.29 -56.48
C VAL A 211 -10.01 0.09 -55.91
N GLY A 212 -9.95 1.27 -55.30
CA GLY A 212 -8.92 1.73 -54.35
C GLY A 212 -7.44 1.55 -54.67
N TYR A 213 -7.01 1.77 -55.90
CA TYR A 213 -5.58 1.98 -56.20
C TYR A 213 -5.16 3.46 -55.97
N GLN A 214 -5.36 3.94 -54.73
CA GLN A 214 -4.83 5.22 -54.22
C GLN A 214 -3.55 5.03 -53.38
N ALA A 215 -2.91 3.87 -53.47
CA ALA A 215 -1.78 3.47 -52.62
C ALA A 215 -0.47 4.28 -52.80
N LEU A 216 -0.42 5.31 -53.64
CA LEU A 216 0.81 6.09 -53.88
C LEU A 216 0.67 7.60 -53.69
N ARG A 217 -0.51 8.11 -53.32
CA ARG A 217 -0.65 9.48 -52.80
C ARG A 217 -1.50 9.42 -51.55
N GLN A 218 -0.85 9.50 -50.40
CA GLN A 218 -1.48 9.72 -49.10
C GLN A 218 -2.31 11.01 -49.15
N THR A 219 -3.57 10.94 -49.59
CA THR A 219 -4.46 12.11 -49.59
C THR A 219 -5.26 12.21 -48.29
N SER A 220 -5.09 11.27 -47.35
CA SER A 220 -5.58 11.39 -45.97
C SER A 220 -4.64 10.64 -45.03
N THR A 221 -4.02 11.35 -44.09
CA THR A 221 -3.15 10.80 -43.04
C THR A 221 -3.89 10.00 -41.98
N ASN A 222 -5.24 9.98 -42.00
CA ASN A 222 -6.06 9.18 -41.10
C ASN A 222 -6.51 7.83 -41.69
N ARG A 223 -6.12 7.50 -42.94
CA ARG A 223 -6.59 6.28 -43.59
C ARG A 223 -5.86 5.04 -43.07
N ARG A 224 -6.55 4.20 -42.28
CA ARG A 224 -6.00 2.99 -41.63
C ARG A 224 -6.29 1.68 -42.36
N VAL A 225 -7.26 1.69 -43.26
CA VAL A 225 -7.66 0.54 -44.08
C VAL A 225 -7.69 0.91 -45.56
N PHE A 226 -7.31 -0.05 -46.40
CA PHE A 226 -7.24 0.12 -47.85
C PHE A 226 -8.21 -0.83 -48.54
N ASP A 227 -8.77 -0.38 -49.66
CA ASP A 227 -9.60 -1.24 -50.48
C ASP A 227 -8.71 -2.29 -51.15
N MET A 228 -9.24 -3.48 -51.37
CA MET A 228 -8.46 -4.63 -51.81
C MET A 228 -9.16 -5.36 -52.95
N VAL A 229 -8.39 -5.80 -53.94
CA VAL A 229 -8.85 -6.71 -55.00
C VAL A 229 -8.24 -8.08 -54.75
N VAL A 230 -9.06 -9.11 -54.77
CA VAL A 230 -8.68 -10.51 -54.52
C VAL A 230 -9.19 -11.39 -55.65
N GLN A 231 -8.29 -12.19 -56.23
CA GLN A 231 -8.61 -13.26 -57.16
C GLN A 231 -8.65 -14.60 -56.42
N VAL A 232 -9.69 -15.39 -56.67
CA VAL A 232 -9.78 -16.80 -56.29
C VAL A 232 -9.19 -17.64 -57.42
N LEU A 233 -8.17 -18.43 -57.11
CA LEU A 233 -7.48 -19.32 -58.04
C LEU A 233 -8.27 -20.62 -58.25
N PRO A 234 -7.99 -21.36 -59.35
CA PRO A 234 -8.67 -22.63 -59.64
C PRO A 234 -8.50 -23.71 -58.57
N ASP A 235 -7.41 -23.64 -57.78
CA ASP A 235 -7.13 -24.56 -56.66
C ASP A 235 -7.85 -24.15 -55.35
N GLY A 236 -8.66 -23.08 -55.38
CA GLY A 236 -9.40 -22.57 -54.23
C GLY A 236 -8.63 -21.56 -53.38
N ARG A 237 -7.35 -21.30 -53.67
CA ARG A 237 -6.54 -20.31 -52.95
C ARG A 237 -6.85 -18.89 -53.40
N TYR A 238 -6.45 -17.92 -52.60
CA TYR A 238 -6.67 -16.50 -52.83
C TYR A 238 -5.35 -15.79 -53.12
N THR A 239 -5.37 -14.84 -54.05
CA THR A 239 -4.23 -13.99 -54.37
C THR A 239 -4.68 -12.55 -54.59
N SER A 240 -3.90 -11.59 -54.10
CA SER A 240 -4.02 -10.16 -54.37
C SER A 240 -2.72 -9.61 -54.98
N TRP A 241 -2.72 -8.32 -55.32
CA TRP A 241 -1.55 -7.62 -55.83
C TRP A 241 -0.34 -7.81 -54.90
N ASN A 242 0.81 -8.21 -55.47
CA ASN A 242 2.08 -8.43 -54.76
C ASN A 242 2.00 -9.41 -53.56
N SER A 243 1.03 -10.32 -53.54
CA SER A 243 0.89 -11.35 -52.50
C SER A 243 1.17 -12.75 -53.04
N THR A 244 1.57 -13.66 -52.14
CA THR A 244 1.66 -15.09 -52.46
C THR A 244 0.29 -15.75 -52.28
N PRO A 245 -0.09 -16.73 -53.13
CA PRO A 245 -1.35 -17.44 -52.99
C PRO A 245 -1.52 -18.09 -51.61
N SER A 246 -2.64 -17.83 -50.95
CA SER A 246 -2.94 -18.20 -49.56
C SER A 246 -4.31 -18.87 -49.43
N ASP A 247 -4.48 -19.74 -48.45
CA ASP A 247 -5.79 -20.34 -48.10
C ASP A 247 -6.71 -19.37 -47.34
N ARG A 248 -6.20 -18.20 -46.92
CA ARG A 248 -6.92 -17.19 -46.13
C ARG A 248 -6.96 -15.84 -46.83
N ILE A 249 -8.06 -15.12 -46.64
CA ILE A 249 -8.20 -13.71 -47.02
C ILE A 249 -8.20 -12.86 -45.77
N THR A 250 -7.19 -12.01 -45.63
CA THR A 250 -7.06 -11.09 -44.51
C THR A 250 -7.07 -9.65 -45.00
N LEU A 251 -7.89 -8.81 -44.38
CA LEU A 251 -7.79 -7.36 -44.50
C LEU A 251 -6.83 -6.84 -43.44
N THR A 252 -5.73 -6.24 -43.88
CA THR A 252 -4.76 -5.63 -42.95
C THR A 252 -5.23 -4.23 -42.53
N VAL A 253 -5.34 -4.03 -41.22
CA VAL A 253 -5.68 -2.76 -40.58
C VAL A 253 -4.42 -2.20 -39.92
N LEU A 254 -4.07 -0.95 -40.25
CA LEU A 254 -2.97 -0.24 -39.59
C LEU A 254 -3.45 0.31 -38.24
N ALA A 255 -2.84 -0.18 -37.17
CA ALA A 255 -3.14 0.20 -35.80
C ALA A 255 -1.99 1.03 -35.21
N PRO A 256 -2.17 2.36 -35.05
CA PRO A 256 -1.19 3.18 -34.35
C PRO A 256 -1.21 2.86 -32.85
N MET A 257 -0.03 2.66 -32.28
CA MET A 257 0.23 2.41 -30.86
C MET A 257 1.11 3.51 -30.29
N ALA A 258 0.85 3.88 -29.04
CA ALA A 258 1.61 4.86 -28.30
C ALA A 258 2.64 4.15 -27.40
N LEU A 259 3.92 4.21 -27.77
CA LEU A 259 5.00 3.57 -27.03
C LEU A 259 5.77 4.59 -26.21
N LEU A 260 5.79 4.45 -24.89
CA LEU A 260 6.54 5.34 -24.00
C LEU A 260 8.06 5.07 -24.12
N VAL A 261 8.81 6.10 -24.50
CA VAL A 261 10.27 6.06 -24.66
C VAL A 261 10.95 6.60 -23.41
N ALA A 262 11.88 5.81 -22.85
CA ALA A 262 12.74 6.24 -21.76
C ALA A 262 14.21 5.94 -22.08
N ALA A 263 15.12 6.80 -21.62
CA ALA A 263 16.55 6.55 -21.66
C ALA A 263 17.07 6.21 -20.26
N VAL A 264 17.96 5.22 -20.20
CA VAL A 264 18.49 4.68 -18.94
C VAL A 264 20.00 4.52 -19.00
N ASP A 265 20.65 4.48 -17.83
CA ASP A 265 22.03 3.97 -17.73
C ASP A 265 22.00 2.44 -17.61
N PRO A 266 22.47 1.67 -18.61
CA PRO A 266 22.30 0.21 -18.60
C PRO A 266 22.99 -0.48 -17.41
N GLN A 267 24.15 0.02 -16.98
CA GLN A 267 24.89 -0.59 -15.87
C GLN A 267 24.17 -0.34 -14.53
N ALA A 268 23.72 0.90 -14.30
CA ALA A 268 22.99 1.24 -13.09
C ALA A 268 21.63 0.52 -13.02
N GLU A 269 20.91 0.37 -14.14
CA GLU A 269 19.64 -0.37 -14.17
C GLU A 269 19.80 -1.87 -13.93
N SER A 270 20.82 -2.48 -14.53
CA SER A 270 21.17 -3.88 -14.24
C SER A 270 21.49 -4.07 -12.75
N ALA A 271 22.27 -3.15 -12.17
CA ALA A 271 22.59 -3.21 -10.74
C ALA A 271 21.37 -2.95 -9.85
N MET A 272 20.43 -2.07 -10.26
CA MET A 272 19.25 -1.68 -9.49
C MET A 272 18.19 -2.78 -9.44
N VAL A 273 17.72 -3.22 -10.62
CA VAL A 273 16.56 -4.11 -10.76
C VAL A 273 16.85 -5.40 -11.54
N GLY A 274 18.10 -5.61 -11.99
CA GLY A 274 18.47 -6.79 -12.77
C GLY A 274 17.87 -6.80 -14.16
N LEU A 275 17.71 -5.63 -14.80
CA LEU A 275 17.07 -5.50 -16.11
C LEU A 275 17.75 -6.36 -17.20
N ASP A 276 19.06 -6.58 -17.11
CA ASP A 276 19.84 -7.48 -17.97
C ASP A 276 19.37 -8.94 -17.89
N ARG A 277 18.97 -9.40 -16.70
CA ARG A 277 18.45 -10.75 -16.46
C ARG A 277 17.00 -10.93 -16.90
N ALA A 278 16.29 -9.82 -17.17
CA ALA A 278 14.93 -9.83 -17.69
C ALA A 278 14.87 -9.89 -19.24
N VAL A 279 16.02 -9.76 -19.93
CA VAL A 279 16.10 -9.89 -21.39
C VAL A 279 15.82 -11.33 -21.81
N ILE A 280 14.83 -11.52 -22.69
CA ILE A 280 14.39 -12.83 -23.19
C ILE A 280 14.78 -13.11 -24.65
N ALA A 281 15.14 -12.08 -25.41
CA ALA A 281 15.62 -12.20 -26.79
C ALA A 281 16.61 -11.08 -27.13
N GLY A 282 17.52 -11.34 -28.08
CA GLY A 282 18.56 -10.39 -28.49
C GLY A 282 19.61 -10.14 -27.40
N ARG A 283 20.15 -8.92 -27.34
CA ARG A 283 21.15 -8.50 -26.35
C ARG A 283 20.65 -7.37 -25.46
N TYR A 284 21.26 -7.24 -24.28
CA TYR A 284 21.05 -6.08 -23.42
C TYR A 284 21.71 -4.81 -24.00
N LEU A 285 21.25 -3.64 -23.53
CA LEU A 285 21.84 -2.34 -23.88
C LEU A 285 23.23 -2.19 -23.29
N SER A 286 24.10 -1.51 -24.01
CA SER A 286 25.47 -1.17 -23.60
C SER A 286 25.65 0.35 -23.54
N ALA A 287 26.50 0.83 -22.64
CA ALA A 287 26.93 2.23 -22.62
C ALA A 287 27.67 2.64 -23.92
N SER A 288 28.20 1.67 -24.67
CA SER A 288 28.82 1.89 -25.98
C SER A 288 27.83 1.98 -27.13
N ASP A 289 26.53 1.82 -26.89
CA ASP A 289 25.51 1.96 -27.94
C ASP A 289 25.44 3.43 -28.43
N ARG A 290 25.38 3.60 -29.74
CA ARG A 290 25.50 4.88 -30.46
C ARG A 290 24.49 4.94 -31.60
N LEU A 291 24.13 6.13 -32.04
CA LEU A 291 23.29 6.29 -33.23
C LEU A 291 24.00 5.69 -34.44
N THR A 292 23.30 4.84 -35.20
CA THR A 292 23.84 4.20 -36.40
C THR A 292 23.13 4.74 -37.63
N ARG A 293 23.91 5.22 -38.61
CA ARG A 293 23.39 5.64 -39.92
C ARG A 293 23.53 4.50 -40.91
N THR A 294 22.42 4.11 -41.52
CA THR A 294 22.34 3.05 -42.52
C THR A 294 21.59 3.55 -43.75
N GLN A 295 21.62 2.79 -44.84
CA GLN A 295 20.87 3.07 -46.06
C GLN A 295 19.83 1.96 -46.23
N VAL A 296 18.55 2.32 -46.31
CA VAL A 296 17.45 1.38 -46.54
C VAL A 296 16.73 1.79 -47.81
N GLN A 297 16.72 0.90 -48.81
CA GLN A 297 16.09 1.16 -50.13
C GLN A 297 16.55 2.48 -50.78
N GLY A 298 17.83 2.86 -50.60
CA GLY A 298 18.39 4.10 -51.13
C GLY A 298 18.14 5.36 -50.29
N PHE A 299 17.42 5.24 -49.18
CA PHE A 299 17.18 6.32 -48.23
C PHE A 299 18.10 6.22 -47.00
N PRO A 300 18.80 7.29 -46.62
CA PRO A 300 19.53 7.32 -45.36
C PRO A 300 18.55 7.23 -44.19
N VAL A 301 18.79 6.27 -43.28
CA VAL A 301 18.03 6.14 -42.04
C VAL A 301 18.96 6.08 -40.85
N THR A 302 18.66 6.88 -39.82
CA THR A 302 19.35 6.85 -38.55
C THR A 302 18.57 6.00 -37.55
N THR A 303 19.25 5.10 -36.86
CA THR A 303 18.64 4.21 -35.87
C THR A 303 19.31 4.36 -34.51
N ALA A 304 18.50 4.27 -33.46
CA ALA A 304 18.90 4.25 -32.06
C ALA A 304 18.73 2.82 -31.52
N PRO A 305 19.80 2.17 -31.04
CA PRO A 305 19.70 0.88 -30.36
C PRO A 305 18.71 0.96 -29.19
N ALA A 306 17.70 0.09 -29.20
CA ALA A 306 16.61 0.10 -28.23
C ALA A 306 16.27 -1.31 -27.72
N LEU A 307 15.96 -1.40 -26.43
CA LEU A 307 15.41 -2.58 -25.79
C LEU A 307 13.89 -2.42 -25.70
N LEU A 308 13.14 -3.35 -26.31
CA LEU A 308 11.69 -3.32 -26.36
C LEU A 308 11.06 -4.23 -25.29
N THR A 309 9.89 -3.87 -24.79
CA THR A 309 9.13 -4.76 -23.89
C THR A 309 8.49 -5.91 -24.66
N ALA A 310 8.40 -7.10 -24.03
CA ALA A 310 7.66 -8.23 -24.58
C ALA A 310 6.14 -7.99 -24.63
N HIS A 311 5.64 -7.09 -23.76
CA HIS A 311 4.24 -6.77 -23.59
C HIS A 311 4.03 -5.27 -23.50
N ALA A 312 3.18 -4.70 -24.37
CA ALA A 312 2.83 -3.28 -24.32
C ALA A 312 1.81 -2.99 -23.20
N ASN A 313 1.05 -4.02 -22.78
CA ASN A 313 0.04 -3.95 -21.71
C ASN A 313 -1.09 -2.95 -21.97
N VAL A 314 -1.47 -2.80 -23.25
CA VAL A 314 -2.62 -2.00 -23.67
C VAL A 314 -3.86 -2.89 -23.84
N ASP A 315 -5.02 -2.40 -23.40
CA ASP A 315 -6.30 -3.13 -23.51
C ASP A 315 -7.13 -2.61 -24.69
N GLU A 316 -6.69 -2.98 -25.89
CA GLU A 316 -7.33 -2.59 -27.15
C GLU A 316 -7.50 -3.76 -28.11
N SER A 317 -8.60 -3.74 -28.85
CA SER A 317 -8.89 -4.75 -29.87
C SER A 317 -9.70 -4.19 -31.03
N ILE A 318 -9.53 -4.82 -32.20
CA ILE A 318 -10.20 -4.46 -33.44
C ILE A 318 -11.12 -5.60 -33.85
N ALA A 319 -12.42 -5.33 -33.89
CA ALA A 319 -13.40 -6.18 -34.57
C ALA A 319 -13.70 -5.61 -35.96
N ALA A 320 -14.44 -6.33 -36.78
CA ALA A 320 -14.92 -5.78 -38.04
C ALA A 320 -16.37 -6.18 -38.30
N THR A 321 -17.14 -5.18 -38.72
CA THR A 321 -18.48 -5.39 -39.24
C THR A 321 -18.41 -5.61 -40.74
N VAL A 322 -19.10 -6.62 -41.24
CA VAL A 322 -19.00 -7.02 -42.65
C VAL A 322 -20.39 -7.04 -43.27
N ASP A 323 -20.54 -6.32 -44.37
CA ASP A 323 -21.74 -6.35 -45.20
C ASP A 323 -21.37 -6.75 -46.63
N ARG A 324 -22.24 -7.48 -47.33
CA ARG A 324 -22.07 -7.82 -48.74
C ARG A 324 -22.87 -6.83 -49.60
N VAL A 325 -22.23 -6.24 -50.61
CA VAL A 325 -22.92 -5.38 -51.57
C VAL A 325 -23.78 -6.25 -52.49
N THR A 326 -25.10 -6.03 -52.50
CA THR A 326 -26.05 -6.93 -53.16
C THR A 326 -26.10 -6.74 -54.68
N SER A 327 -25.74 -5.56 -55.19
CA SER A 327 -25.77 -5.21 -56.62
C SER A 327 -24.60 -5.75 -57.44
N VAL A 328 -23.63 -6.43 -56.81
CA VAL A 328 -22.42 -6.95 -57.46
C VAL A 328 -22.43 -8.49 -57.58
N ALA A 329 -23.48 -9.13 -57.05
CA ALA A 329 -23.70 -10.56 -57.24
C ALA A 329 -24.36 -10.77 -58.62
N GLU A 330 -23.65 -11.43 -59.55
CA GLU A 330 -24.03 -11.74 -60.96
C GLU A 330 -23.51 -10.75 -62.03
N ASP A 331 -23.61 -11.11 -63.33
CA ASP A 331 -22.98 -10.46 -64.50
C ASP A 331 -23.30 -8.96 -64.70
N SER A 332 -24.14 -8.40 -63.85
CA SER A 332 -24.55 -6.99 -63.75
C SER A 332 -23.70 -6.19 -62.74
N ALA A 333 -22.43 -6.54 -62.53
CA ALA A 333 -21.53 -5.75 -61.69
C ALA A 333 -21.55 -4.26 -62.10
N PRO A 334 -21.62 -3.31 -61.16
CA PRO A 334 -21.67 -1.88 -61.46
C PRO A 334 -20.48 -1.48 -62.35
N LYS A 335 -20.76 -0.70 -63.40
CA LYS A 335 -19.70 -0.15 -64.28
C LYS A 335 -18.73 0.76 -63.52
N ASP A 336 -19.16 1.31 -62.39
CA ASP A 336 -18.36 2.13 -61.49
C ASP A 336 -18.19 1.41 -60.14
N LEU A 337 -16.99 0.90 -59.89
CA LEU A 337 -16.57 0.26 -58.64
C LEU A 337 -15.83 1.24 -57.70
N SER A 338 -15.96 2.55 -57.91
CA SER A 338 -15.37 3.53 -57.01
C SER A 338 -15.96 3.41 -55.59
N THR A 339 -15.14 3.68 -54.57
CA THR A 339 -15.56 3.73 -53.17
C THR A 339 -16.82 4.59 -52.97
N LYS A 340 -16.93 5.70 -53.72
CA LYS A 340 -18.10 6.59 -53.70
C LYS A 340 -19.36 5.91 -54.22
N ALA A 341 -19.27 5.17 -55.33
CA ALA A 341 -20.40 4.45 -55.89
C ALA A 341 -20.82 3.27 -55.00
N LEU A 342 -19.86 2.50 -54.49
CA LEU A 342 -20.11 1.35 -53.62
C LEU A 342 -20.79 1.75 -52.29
N ARG A 343 -20.47 2.93 -51.75
CA ARG A 343 -21.13 3.50 -50.56
C ARG A 343 -22.63 3.70 -50.71
N GLN A 344 -23.11 3.92 -51.93
CA GLN A 344 -24.52 4.20 -52.22
C GLN A 344 -25.33 2.91 -52.49
N GLN A 345 -24.68 1.76 -52.57
CA GLN A 345 -25.32 0.50 -52.89
C GLN A 345 -26.00 -0.13 -51.67
N SER A 346 -27.04 -0.93 -51.93
CA SER A 346 -27.66 -1.77 -50.91
C SER A 346 -26.71 -2.88 -50.46
N VAL A 347 -26.79 -3.22 -49.17
CA VAL A 347 -25.94 -4.23 -48.55
C VAL A 347 -26.75 -5.24 -47.76
N ALA A 348 -26.26 -6.47 -47.68
CA ALA A 348 -26.77 -7.53 -46.83
C ALA A 348 -25.78 -7.78 -45.68
N ARG A 349 -26.27 -7.79 -44.44
CA ARG A 349 -25.43 -7.99 -43.25
C ARG A 349 -24.88 -9.42 -43.21
N LEU A 350 -23.58 -9.57 -42.99
CA LEU A 350 -22.93 -10.85 -42.69
C LEU A 350 -22.57 -10.94 -41.20
N PRO A 351 -22.24 -12.13 -40.67
CA PRO A 351 -21.74 -12.26 -39.31
C PRO A 351 -20.47 -11.43 -39.11
N ASP A 352 -20.33 -10.79 -37.94
CA ASP A 352 -19.18 -9.95 -37.65
C ASP A 352 -17.89 -10.79 -37.50
N VAL A 353 -16.74 -10.12 -37.68
CA VAL A 353 -15.43 -10.70 -37.39
C VAL A 353 -15.13 -10.47 -35.91
N PRO A 354 -14.73 -11.50 -35.15
CA PRO A 354 -14.41 -11.36 -33.73
C PRO A 354 -13.27 -10.37 -33.50
N ALA A 355 -13.27 -9.76 -32.32
CA ALA A 355 -12.24 -8.80 -31.94
C ALA A 355 -10.86 -9.46 -31.85
N VAL A 356 -9.86 -8.84 -32.48
CA VAL A 356 -8.45 -9.24 -32.43
C VAL A 356 -7.70 -8.25 -31.54
N PRO A 357 -7.07 -8.69 -30.44
CA PRO A 357 -6.27 -7.81 -29.58
C PRO A 357 -5.07 -7.21 -30.32
N ILE A 358 -4.87 -5.90 -30.17
CA ILE A 358 -3.72 -5.18 -30.78
C ILE A 358 -2.39 -5.71 -30.20
N GLU A 359 -2.38 -6.08 -28.92
CA GLU A 359 -1.24 -6.71 -28.25
C GLU A 359 -0.69 -7.94 -29.00
N HIS A 360 -1.55 -8.74 -29.66
CA HIS A 360 -1.07 -9.87 -30.47
C HIS A 360 -0.32 -9.42 -31.72
N ALA A 361 -0.74 -8.32 -32.35
CA ALA A 361 -0.05 -7.74 -33.49
C ALA A 361 1.33 -7.19 -33.07
N TYR A 362 1.40 -6.50 -31.93
CA TYR A 362 2.65 -6.05 -31.33
C TYR A 362 3.63 -7.20 -31.07
N GLN A 363 3.18 -8.25 -30.38
CA GLN A 363 4.02 -9.41 -30.05
C GLN A 363 4.54 -10.14 -31.29
N ARG A 364 3.71 -10.24 -32.34
CA ARG A 364 4.12 -10.84 -33.62
C ARG A 364 5.25 -10.04 -34.25
N ILE A 365 5.13 -8.71 -34.29
CA ILE A 365 6.14 -7.83 -34.88
C ILE A 365 7.47 -7.94 -34.10
N ILE A 366 7.42 -7.96 -32.77
CA ILE A 366 8.64 -8.09 -31.94
C ILE A 366 9.35 -9.44 -32.13
N ARG A 367 8.59 -10.53 -32.33
CA ARG A 367 9.15 -11.87 -32.55
C ARG A 367 9.73 -12.04 -33.95
N ASP A 368 9.00 -11.57 -34.96
CA ASP A 368 9.33 -11.80 -36.36
C ASP A 368 10.48 -10.90 -36.84
N ASP A 369 10.65 -9.71 -36.25
CA ASP A 369 11.63 -8.71 -36.69
C ASP A 369 12.89 -8.64 -35.80
N ALA A 370 13.61 -9.76 -35.69
CA ALA A 370 14.94 -9.80 -35.05
C ALA A 370 16.03 -9.04 -35.84
N GLY A 371 15.70 -8.39 -36.97
CA GLY A 371 16.66 -7.82 -37.94
C GLY A 371 16.36 -6.41 -38.47
N GLY A 372 15.21 -5.82 -38.18
CA GLY A 372 14.84 -4.47 -38.57
C GLY A 372 14.43 -4.36 -40.04
N TYR A 373 13.23 -3.82 -40.25
CA TYR A 373 12.60 -3.39 -41.52
C TYR A 373 11.71 -4.44 -42.19
N ARG A 374 10.42 -4.39 -41.86
CA ARG A 374 9.35 -4.79 -42.77
C ARG A 374 8.73 -3.51 -43.34
N ASP A 375 8.69 -3.37 -44.65
CA ASP A 375 8.04 -2.25 -45.36
C ASP A 375 8.57 -0.84 -45.03
N GLY A 376 9.86 -0.69 -44.68
CA GLY A 376 10.52 0.63 -44.67
C GLY A 376 10.50 1.41 -43.34
N ALA A 377 10.01 0.87 -42.22
CA ALA A 377 10.09 1.53 -40.90
C ALA A 377 10.39 0.55 -39.73
N PRO A 378 11.26 0.89 -38.76
CA PRO A 378 11.54 0.08 -37.58
C PRO A 378 10.39 0.00 -36.57
N VAL A 379 10.24 -1.17 -35.94
CA VAL A 379 9.21 -1.51 -34.95
C VAL A 379 9.11 -0.55 -33.76
N GLY A 380 10.25 0.00 -33.30
CA GLY A 380 10.30 0.85 -32.12
C GLY A 380 9.72 2.27 -32.33
N GLY A 381 9.23 2.58 -33.53
CA GLY A 381 8.71 3.89 -33.87
C GLY A 381 9.80 4.93 -34.11
N GLN A 382 9.38 6.11 -34.54
CA GLN A 382 10.24 7.26 -34.77
C GLN A 382 10.39 8.07 -33.48
N ILE A 383 11.60 8.18 -32.97
CA ILE A 383 11.86 8.82 -31.67
C ILE A 383 12.29 10.29 -31.78
N THR A 384 12.27 10.88 -32.98
CA THR A 384 12.50 12.33 -33.15
C THR A 384 11.25 13.14 -32.84
N GLU A 385 10.05 12.59 -33.02
CA GLU A 385 8.80 13.23 -32.62
C GLU A 385 8.23 12.45 -31.45
N VAL A 386 8.14 13.10 -30.28
CA VAL A 386 7.59 12.48 -29.08
C VAL A 386 6.51 13.35 -28.45
N VAL A 387 5.48 12.73 -27.91
CA VAL A 387 4.41 13.39 -27.17
C VAL A 387 4.73 13.30 -25.68
N ARG A 388 4.99 14.46 -25.07
CA ARG A 388 5.13 14.58 -23.61
C ARG A 388 3.77 14.76 -22.97
N ILE A 389 3.55 14.09 -21.85
CA ILE A 389 2.27 14.14 -21.13
C ILE A 389 2.47 14.76 -19.75
N GLY A 390 1.45 15.46 -19.25
CA GLY A 390 1.48 16.05 -17.91
C GLY A 390 1.05 15.09 -16.81
N THR A 391 1.10 15.59 -15.57
CA THR A 391 0.45 14.96 -14.43
C THR A 391 -1.03 15.37 -14.35
N PRO A 392 -1.94 14.46 -13.95
CA PRO A 392 -3.35 14.77 -13.83
C PRO A 392 -3.61 15.74 -12.67
N ARG A 393 -4.56 16.65 -12.85
CA ARG A 393 -5.01 17.59 -11.81
C ARG A 393 -6.32 17.12 -11.22
N TYR A 394 -6.46 17.18 -9.90
CA TYR A 394 -7.62 16.65 -9.18
C TYR A 394 -8.47 17.74 -8.54
N THR A 395 -9.77 17.48 -8.45
CA THR A 395 -10.66 18.08 -7.45
C THR A 395 -11.01 17.03 -6.43
N VAL A 396 -10.91 17.37 -5.14
CA VAL A 396 -11.22 16.46 -4.03
C VAL A 396 -12.69 16.65 -3.63
N ALA A 397 -13.48 15.58 -3.70
CA ALA A 397 -14.86 15.57 -3.23
C ALA A 397 -14.94 15.54 -1.69
N ALA A 398 -16.12 15.81 -1.13
CA ALA A 398 -16.32 15.93 0.32
C ALA A 398 -16.05 14.62 1.11
N ASP A 399 -16.20 13.48 0.44
CA ASP A 399 -15.89 12.13 0.94
C ASP A 399 -14.40 11.74 0.79
N GLY A 400 -13.59 12.61 0.17
CA GLY A 400 -12.17 12.38 -0.10
C GLY A 400 -11.86 11.78 -1.48
N THR A 401 -12.89 11.45 -2.29
CA THR A 401 -12.74 10.89 -3.64
C THR A 401 -12.03 11.89 -4.57
N LEU A 402 -11.09 11.39 -5.36
CA LEU A 402 -10.34 12.19 -6.33
C LEU A 402 -11.06 12.21 -7.67
N ILE A 403 -11.34 13.39 -8.22
CA ILE A 403 -11.95 13.54 -9.54
C ILE A 403 -10.91 14.22 -10.45
N PRO A 404 -10.30 13.51 -11.41
CA PRO A 404 -9.35 14.11 -12.34
C PRO A 404 -10.10 15.07 -13.27
N ARG A 405 -9.51 16.23 -13.52
CA ARG A 405 -10.09 17.25 -14.40
C ARG A 405 -9.94 16.82 -15.86
N PRO A 406 -11.03 16.73 -16.63
CA PRO A 406 -10.95 16.47 -18.06
C PRO A 406 -10.08 17.51 -18.77
N GLN A 407 -9.29 17.03 -19.73
CA GLN A 407 -8.50 17.83 -20.65
C GLN A 407 -9.01 17.58 -22.08
N PRO A 408 -8.88 18.58 -22.98
CA PRO A 408 -9.20 18.37 -24.38
C PRO A 408 -8.34 17.24 -24.99
N PRO A 409 -8.82 16.60 -26.08
CA PRO A 409 -8.08 15.59 -26.82
C PRO A 409 -6.62 15.96 -27.08
N ALA A 410 -5.72 14.99 -26.88
CA ALA A 410 -4.27 15.21 -26.92
C ALA A 410 -3.74 15.60 -28.31
N GLU A 411 -4.52 15.38 -29.37
CA GLU A 411 -4.17 15.66 -30.76
C GLU A 411 -4.23 17.15 -31.13
N ASN A 412 -4.89 17.99 -30.31
CA ASN A 412 -5.03 19.43 -30.57
C ASN A 412 -3.70 20.22 -30.57
N GLY A 413 -2.56 19.57 -30.32
CA GLY A 413 -1.22 20.16 -30.35
C GLY A 413 -0.32 19.75 -31.51
N ARG A 414 -0.76 18.88 -32.44
CA ARG A 414 0.09 18.47 -33.58
C ARG A 414 0.16 19.59 -34.63
N PRO A 415 1.35 20.10 -35.00
CA PRO A 415 1.49 21.17 -35.98
C PRO A 415 0.82 20.79 -37.33
N PRO A 416 0.06 21.70 -38.00
CA PRO A 416 -0.65 21.40 -39.25
C PRO A 416 0.25 21.04 -40.45
N ASP A 417 1.49 21.52 -40.43
CA ASP A 417 2.54 21.34 -41.43
C ASP A 417 3.20 19.94 -41.37
N GLU A 418 3.30 19.35 -40.17
CA GLU A 418 3.82 17.97 -39.96
C GLU A 418 2.74 16.87 -40.20
N GLN A 419 1.51 17.25 -40.54
CA GLN A 419 0.41 16.31 -40.85
C GLN A 419 0.45 15.74 -42.27
N SER A 420 1.48 16.02 -43.08
CA SER A 420 1.46 15.76 -44.53
C SER A 420 2.71 15.05 -45.10
N GLY A 421 3.58 14.51 -44.25
CA GLY A 421 4.74 13.71 -44.66
C GLY A 421 4.38 12.25 -44.97
N ALA A 422 5.02 11.65 -45.98
CA ALA A 422 4.81 10.26 -46.42
C ALA A 422 5.05 9.18 -45.33
N TRP A 423 5.64 9.55 -44.19
CA TRP A 423 5.97 8.65 -43.07
C TRP A 423 5.22 9.00 -41.77
N ALA A 424 4.25 9.89 -41.81
CA ALA A 424 3.49 10.29 -40.64
C ALA A 424 2.60 9.14 -40.14
N VAL A 425 2.81 8.70 -38.90
CA VAL A 425 1.94 7.73 -38.24
C VAL A 425 0.58 8.40 -37.91
N PRO A 426 -0.56 7.78 -38.25
CA PRO A 426 -1.88 8.27 -37.86
C PRO A 426 -2.01 8.37 -36.34
N SER A 427 -2.76 9.34 -35.85
CA SER A 427 -3.03 9.45 -34.41
C SER A 427 -3.86 8.24 -33.91
N PRO A 428 -3.62 7.71 -32.70
CA PRO A 428 -4.49 6.70 -32.08
C PRO A 428 -5.94 7.15 -32.00
N TRP A 429 -6.90 6.26 -32.24
CA TRP A 429 -8.33 6.62 -32.26
C TRP A 429 -8.83 7.14 -30.90
N LEU A 430 -8.31 6.58 -29.81
CA LEU A 430 -8.62 7.06 -28.46
C LEU A 430 -8.02 8.43 -28.14
N GLY A 431 -7.10 8.94 -28.97
CA GLY A 431 -6.57 10.30 -28.82
C GLY A 431 -7.66 11.37 -28.90
N HIS A 432 -8.80 11.06 -29.52
CA HIS A 432 -10.00 11.90 -29.61
C HIS A 432 -10.97 11.76 -28.44
N ASP A 433 -10.75 10.81 -27.52
CA ASP A 433 -11.61 10.63 -26.35
C ASP A 433 -11.27 11.62 -25.23
N THR A 434 -12.03 11.58 -24.15
CA THR A 434 -11.79 12.38 -22.94
C THR A 434 -10.44 12.03 -22.31
N GLY A 435 -9.49 12.97 -22.35
CA GLY A 435 -8.22 12.91 -21.64
C GLY A 435 -8.29 13.54 -20.24
N PHE A 436 -7.27 13.29 -19.43
CA PHE A 436 -7.07 13.83 -18.08
C PHE A 436 -5.70 14.47 -17.87
N ARG A 437 -4.85 14.46 -18.91
CA ARG A 437 -3.48 14.98 -18.91
C ARG A 437 -3.31 15.95 -20.09
N SER A 438 -2.50 16.97 -19.89
CA SER A 438 -2.05 17.83 -20.99
C SER A 438 -1.03 17.07 -21.85
N SER A 439 -1.06 17.29 -23.16
CA SER A 439 -0.04 16.78 -24.08
C SER A 439 0.71 17.93 -24.75
N THR A 440 1.99 17.70 -25.03
CA THR A 440 2.84 18.63 -25.80
C THR A 440 3.70 17.83 -26.76
N TRP A 441 3.66 18.18 -28.04
CA TRP A 441 4.55 17.59 -29.06
C TRP A 441 5.94 18.19 -28.95
N LEU A 442 6.95 17.33 -29.03
CA LEU A 442 8.35 17.72 -29.03
C LEU A 442 9.05 17.09 -30.23
N THR A 443 9.54 17.94 -31.13
CA THR A 443 10.37 17.56 -32.27
C THR A 443 11.85 17.73 -31.92
N LEU A 444 12.61 16.64 -32.06
CA LEU A 444 14.03 16.51 -31.76
C LEU A 444 14.85 16.43 -33.07
N HIS A 445 14.67 17.42 -33.96
CA HIS A 445 15.34 17.48 -35.28
C HIS A 445 15.85 18.91 -35.62
N ASN A 446 16.65 19.04 -36.71
CA ASN A 446 17.27 20.28 -37.22
C ASN A 446 17.11 20.40 -38.76
N ASP A 447 16.82 21.60 -39.27
CA ASP A 447 16.32 21.90 -40.63
C ASP A 447 17.21 21.44 -41.82
N ASP A 448 18.47 21.08 -41.60
CA ASP A 448 19.43 20.68 -42.64
C ASP A 448 19.39 19.15 -42.93
N LEU A 449 18.31 18.67 -43.57
CA LEU A 449 18.23 17.42 -44.35
C LEU A 449 18.75 16.10 -43.72
N GLN A 450 18.20 15.63 -42.58
CA GLN A 450 18.11 14.19 -42.21
C GLN A 450 17.11 13.96 -41.03
N PRO A 451 15.78 13.78 -41.27
CA PRO A 451 14.79 14.05 -40.21
C PRO A 451 14.44 12.96 -39.20
N TRP A 452 14.71 11.69 -39.50
CA TRP A 452 14.03 10.60 -38.80
C TRP A 452 15.05 9.67 -38.09
N VAL A 453 14.98 9.63 -36.76
CA VAL A 453 15.68 8.63 -35.93
C VAL A 453 14.65 7.62 -35.45
N PHE A 454 14.90 6.34 -35.71
CA PHE A 454 14.00 5.25 -35.32
C PHE A 454 14.61 4.39 -34.23
N ALA A 455 13.79 3.87 -33.32
CA ALA A 455 14.24 2.88 -32.36
C ALA A 455 14.39 1.50 -33.01
N ALA A 456 15.61 0.98 -33.04
CA ALA A 456 15.94 -0.32 -33.59
C ALA A 456 16.07 -1.36 -32.47
N GLN A 457 15.30 -2.45 -32.57
CA GLN A 457 15.30 -3.53 -31.59
C GLN A 457 16.67 -4.23 -31.53
N VAL A 458 17.39 -4.09 -30.42
CA VAL A 458 18.59 -4.89 -30.13
C VAL A 458 18.30 -6.04 -29.17
N GLY A 459 17.20 -5.96 -28.42
CA GLY A 459 16.72 -7.02 -27.56
C GLY A 459 15.32 -6.76 -27.03
N VAL A 460 14.76 -7.78 -26.37
CA VAL A 460 13.41 -7.76 -25.81
C VAL A 460 13.48 -8.18 -24.36
N PHE A 461 12.85 -7.42 -23.46
CA PHE A 461 12.78 -7.73 -22.03
C PHE A 461 11.36 -8.03 -21.56
N ASP A 462 11.25 -8.94 -20.60
CA ASP A 462 9.99 -9.28 -19.96
C ASP A 462 9.86 -8.52 -18.63
N GLN A 463 8.86 -7.65 -18.54
CA GLN A 463 8.58 -6.84 -17.34
C GLN A 463 8.33 -7.72 -16.11
N ALA A 464 7.75 -8.93 -16.27
CA ALA A 464 7.47 -9.82 -15.16
C ALA A 464 8.73 -10.45 -14.54
N LYS A 465 9.89 -10.39 -15.22
CA LYS A 465 11.17 -10.93 -14.75
C LYS A 465 12.06 -9.89 -14.07
N VAL A 466 11.67 -8.61 -14.07
CA VAL A 466 12.40 -7.54 -13.37
C VAL A 466 12.25 -7.75 -11.86
N ALA A 467 13.33 -7.60 -11.08
CA ALA A 467 13.48 -8.09 -9.70
C ALA A 467 12.60 -7.42 -8.62
N SER A 468 11.49 -6.79 -9.00
CA SER A 468 10.52 -6.11 -8.13
C SER A 468 9.07 -6.59 -8.30
N ALA A 469 8.83 -7.64 -9.10
CA ALA A 469 7.49 -8.10 -9.47
C ALA A 469 6.75 -8.97 -8.42
N ASP A 470 7.22 -9.14 -7.17
CA ASP A 470 6.38 -9.80 -6.13
C ASP A 470 5.28 -8.84 -5.68
N PRO A 471 4.00 -9.08 -6.06
CA PRO A 471 2.90 -8.15 -5.80
C PRO A 471 2.62 -7.96 -4.30
N ARG A 472 3.14 -8.85 -3.45
CA ARG A 472 2.94 -8.81 -2.00
C ARG A 472 3.87 -7.84 -1.28
N THR A 473 4.96 -7.44 -1.92
CA THR A 473 5.97 -6.53 -1.34
C THR A 473 6.24 -5.31 -2.21
N SER A 474 5.74 -5.26 -3.44
CA SER A 474 6.00 -4.16 -4.37
C SER A 474 5.28 -2.88 -3.94
N VAL A 475 6.06 -1.86 -3.58
CA VAL A 475 5.59 -0.47 -3.55
C VAL A 475 5.38 -0.02 -5.00
N PRO A 476 4.22 0.54 -5.38
CA PRO A 476 3.88 0.88 -6.77
C PRO A 476 4.59 2.14 -7.26
N LEU A 477 5.92 2.16 -7.15
CA LEU A 477 6.82 3.21 -7.65
C LEU A 477 7.85 2.66 -8.66
N GLU A 478 7.69 1.39 -9.05
CA GLU A 478 8.53 0.73 -10.05
C GLU A 478 8.33 1.32 -11.44
N THR A 479 9.44 1.58 -12.14
CA THR A 479 9.42 2.20 -13.48
C THR A 479 8.85 1.27 -14.55
N TYR A 480 9.07 -0.04 -14.45
CA TYR A 480 8.80 -1.01 -15.52
C TYR A 480 7.53 -1.85 -15.31
N THR A 481 6.76 -1.57 -14.25
CA THR A 481 5.52 -2.30 -13.97
C THR A 481 4.34 -1.48 -14.51
N PRO A 482 3.39 -2.08 -15.25
CA PRO A 482 2.23 -1.35 -15.76
C PRO A 482 1.31 -0.96 -14.60
N THR A 483 0.84 0.30 -14.58
CA THR A 483 -0.17 0.73 -13.61
C THR A 483 -1.51 0.10 -13.96
N GLN A 484 -2.20 -0.40 -12.94
CA GLN A 484 -3.54 -0.96 -13.06
C GLN A 484 -4.45 -0.35 -12.00
N ALA A 485 -5.74 -0.19 -12.34
CA ALA A 485 -6.75 0.26 -11.39
C ALA A 485 -7.86 -0.78 -11.29
N ILE A 486 -8.38 -1.02 -10.09
CA ILE A 486 -9.47 -1.97 -9.85
C ILE A 486 -10.77 -1.23 -9.56
N GLY A 487 -11.93 -1.83 -9.83
CA GLY A 487 -13.21 -1.20 -9.48
C GLY A 487 -13.35 -1.00 -7.96
N ALA A 488 -13.52 0.25 -7.53
CA ALA A 488 -13.66 0.60 -6.11
C ALA A 488 -15.02 0.19 -5.55
N ASP A 489 -16.08 0.31 -6.35
CA ASP A 489 -17.45 -0.09 -5.99
C ASP A 489 -17.91 -1.35 -6.75
N PRO A 490 -19.00 -2.01 -6.30
CA PRO A 490 -19.53 -3.19 -6.98
C PRO A 490 -19.94 -2.92 -8.44
N ALA A 491 -20.53 -1.77 -8.73
CA ALA A 491 -21.03 -1.43 -10.07
C ALA A 491 -19.89 -1.35 -11.09
N THR A 492 -18.79 -0.69 -10.73
CA THR A 492 -17.57 -0.59 -11.53
C THR A 492 -16.90 -1.95 -11.68
N ARG A 493 -16.87 -2.79 -10.62
CA ARG A 493 -16.35 -4.16 -10.73
C ARG A 493 -17.16 -5.03 -11.68
N ASP A 494 -18.48 -4.88 -11.70
CA ASP A 494 -19.36 -5.60 -12.60
C ASP A 494 -19.18 -5.11 -14.05
N LEU A 495 -19.07 -3.80 -14.27
CA LEU A 495 -18.76 -3.21 -15.58
C LEU A 495 -17.42 -3.70 -16.15
N LEU A 496 -16.37 -3.79 -15.32
CA LEU A 496 -15.06 -4.29 -15.74
C LEU A 496 -14.98 -5.83 -15.81
N GLY A 497 -16.04 -6.54 -15.44
CA GLY A 497 -16.07 -8.00 -15.39
C GLY A 497 -15.05 -8.59 -14.40
N GLN A 498 -14.90 -7.97 -13.23
CA GLN A 498 -13.95 -8.34 -12.16
C GLN A 498 -12.47 -8.32 -12.58
N ARG A 499 -12.14 -7.62 -13.67
CA ARG A 499 -10.76 -7.43 -14.15
C ARG A 499 -10.27 -6.01 -13.87
N PRO A 500 -8.95 -5.79 -13.73
CA PRO A 500 -8.41 -4.44 -13.63
C PRO A 500 -8.59 -3.68 -14.96
N LEU A 501 -8.78 -2.37 -14.83
CA LEU A 501 -8.63 -1.40 -15.90
C LEU A 501 -7.13 -1.24 -16.20
N LEU A 502 -6.78 -1.37 -17.47
CA LEU A 502 -5.41 -1.24 -17.97
C LEU A 502 -5.24 0.09 -18.72
N PRO A 503 -4.00 0.54 -18.97
CA PRO A 503 -3.72 1.63 -19.89
C PRO A 503 -4.21 1.34 -21.33
N SER A 504 -4.34 2.39 -22.12
CA SER A 504 -4.66 2.35 -23.55
C SER A 504 -3.78 3.34 -24.31
N ASP A 505 -3.86 3.35 -25.63
CA ASP A 505 -3.16 4.27 -26.54
C ASP A 505 -3.74 5.69 -26.51
N ASN A 506 -4.66 5.99 -25.57
CA ASN A 506 -5.03 7.36 -25.25
C ASN A 506 -3.84 8.09 -24.59
N LEU A 507 -3.11 8.87 -25.38
CA LEU A 507 -1.99 9.71 -24.90
C LEU A 507 -2.39 10.63 -23.74
N GLY A 508 -3.63 11.13 -23.73
CA GLY A 508 -4.16 11.95 -22.64
C GLY A 508 -4.82 11.14 -21.52
N GLY A 509 -4.82 9.81 -21.61
CA GLY A 509 -5.53 8.90 -20.72
C GLY A 509 -5.14 9.02 -19.25
N TYR A 510 -5.99 8.49 -18.37
CA TYR A 510 -5.75 8.55 -16.94
C TYR A 510 -4.54 7.68 -16.52
N LEU A 511 -4.61 6.40 -16.87
CA LEU A 511 -3.55 5.42 -16.62
C LEU A 511 -2.47 5.55 -17.69
N ALA A 512 -1.22 5.77 -17.27
CA ALA A 512 -0.07 5.81 -18.17
C ALA A 512 0.54 4.41 -18.34
N THR A 513 0.99 4.11 -19.56
CA THR A 513 1.76 2.90 -19.85
C THR A 513 3.13 2.94 -19.16
N ALA A 514 3.74 1.77 -18.97
CA ALA A 514 5.14 1.68 -18.58
C ALA A 514 6.06 1.90 -19.80
N PRO A 515 7.32 2.32 -19.62
CA PRO A 515 8.26 2.46 -20.73
C PRO A 515 8.35 1.19 -21.57
N SER A 516 8.01 1.33 -22.84
CA SER A 516 7.95 0.23 -23.81
C SER A 516 9.18 0.20 -24.72
N VAL A 517 9.86 1.34 -24.86
CA VAL A 517 11.10 1.50 -25.61
C VAL A 517 12.17 2.08 -24.69
N LEU A 518 13.26 1.34 -24.48
CA LEU A 518 14.40 1.80 -23.68
C LEU A 518 15.61 2.06 -24.57
N ILE A 519 16.18 3.26 -24.52
CA ILE A 519 17.45 3.61 -25.17
C ILE A 519 18.52 3.90 -24.11
N SER A 520 19.80 3.94 -24.50
CA SER A 520 20.86 4.35 -23.58
C SER A 520 20.87 5.88 -23.37
N LEU A 521 21.26 6.34 -22.16
CA LEU A 521 21.46 7.78 -21.92
C LEU A 521 22.52 8.40 -22.85
N ASN A 522 23.50 7.63 -23.33
CA ASN A 522 24.46 8.13 -24.30
C ASN A 522 23.82 8.37 -25.67
N THR A 523 22.95 7.45 -26.12
CA THR A 523 22.15 7.63 -27.34
C THR A 523 21.24 8.86 -27.23
N LEU A 524 20.63 9.08 -26.06
CA LEU A 524 19.84 10.29 -25.81
C LEU A 524 20.66 11.57 -25.94
N ARG A 525 21.89 11.59 -25.39
CA ARG A 525 22.79 12.76 -25.50
C ARG A 525 23.11 13.08 -26.95
N GLU A 526 23.36 12.07 -27.78
CA GLU A 526 23.59 12.27 -29.23
C GLU A 526 22.35 12.77 -29.96
N LEU A 527 21.17 12.30 -29.58
CA LEU A 527 19.90 12.73 -30.14
C LEU A 527 19.62 14.21 -29.80
N ILE A 528 19.77 14.59 -28.53
CA ILE A 528 19.53 15.97 -28.07
C ILE A 528 20.62 16.92 -28.59
N ALA A 529 21.86 16.48 -28.75
CA ALA A 529 22.93 17.32 -29.31
C ALA A 529 22.66 17.78 -30.75
N GLN A 530 21.74 17.12 -31.45
CA GLN A 530 21.33 17.49 -32.80
C GLN A 530 20.21 18.54 -32.81
N THR A 531 19.62 18.89 -31.66
CA THR A 531 18.53 19.87 -31.62
C THR A 531 19.07 21.31 -31.54
N PRO A 532 18.32 22.31 -32.04
CA PRO A 532 18.72 23.72 -32.00
C PRO A 532 18.92 24.28 -30.57
N ARG A 533 18.36 23.62 -29.55
CA ARG A 533 18.49 23.98 -28.14
C ARG A 533 18.89 22.74 -27.34
N PRO A 534 20.19 22.58 -27.00
CA PRO A 534 20.65 21.49 -26.14
C PRO A 534 19.89 21.51 -24.81
N VAL A 535 19.37 20.34 -24.41
CA VAL A 535 18.71 20.13 -23.12
C VAL A 535 19.71 19.41 -22.20
N ASP A 536 20.36 20.17 -21.32
CA ASP A 536 21.38 19.64 -20.41
C ASP A 536 20.79 18.95 -19.17
N ASP A 537 19.49 19.06 -18.93
CA ASP A 537 18.76 18.53 -17.77
C ASP A 537 17.76 17.43 -18.14
N ALA A 538 18.12 16.53 -19.06
CA ALA A 538 17.18 15.53 -19.59
C ALA A 538 16.76 14.42 -18.58
N ILE A 539 17.47 14.24 -17.46
CA ILE A 539 17.15 13.20 -16.48
C ILE A 539 15.90 13.61 -15.71
N SER A 540 14.92 12.70 -15.62
CA SER A 540 13.59 12.98 -15.05
C SER A 540 13.45 12.48 -13.62
N VAL A 541 14.20 11.44 -13.26
CA VAL A 541 14.21 10.86 -11.91
C VAL A 541 15.51 10.09 -11.68
N ILE A 542 15.97 10.03 -10.43
CA ILE A 542 17.08 9.16 -10.04
C ILE A 542 16.63 8.29 -8.86
N ARG A 543 16.72 6.96 -9.03
CA ARG A 543 16.45 5.98 -7.97
C ARG A 543 17.76 5.63 -7.30
N VAL A 544 17.80 5.69 -5.97
CA VAL A 544 19.04 5.53 -5.20
C VAL A 544 18.90 4.41 -4.18
N ARG A 545 19.79 3.43 -4.30
CA ARG A 545 19.99 2.35 -3.32
C ARG A 545 21.13 2.71 -2.39
N VAL A 546 20.94 2.46 -1.10
CA VAL A 546 21.90 2.85 -0.04
C VAL A 546 22.64 1.60 0.46
N VAL A 547 23.96 1.72 0.66
CA VAL A 547 24.83 0.64 1.10
C VAL A 547 24.42 0.13 2.49
N GLY A 548 24.37 -1.20 2.65
CA GLY A 548 24.17 -1.85 3.94
C GLY A 548 22.74 -1.73 4.50
N VAL A 549 21.75 -1.47 3.63
CA VAL A 549 20.33 -1.48 3.98
C VAL A 549 19.71 -2.78 3.47
N SER A 550 19.34 -3.67 4.38
CA SER A 550 18.72 -4.97 4.06
C SER A 550 17.30 -5.11 4.60
N GLY A 551 16.86 -4.17 5.43
CA GLY A 551 15.56 -4.18 6.08
C GLY A 551 15.23 -2.84 6.74
N TYR A 552 14.20 -2.88 7.57
CA TYR A 552 13.67 -1.69 8.25
C TYR A 552 14.13 -1.65 9.71
N ASP A 553 15.36 -1.17 9.95
CA ASP A 553 15.95 -1.01 11.29
C ASP A 553 16.43 0.42 11.55
N ASP A 554 16.69 0.77 12.81
CA ASP A 554 17.07 2.13 13.22
C ASP A 554 18.36 2.62 12.56
N LEU A 555 19.36 1.75 12.40
CA LEU A 555 20.63 2.10 11.78
C LEU A 555 20.44 2.32 10.27
N SER A 556 19.70 1.44 9.59
CA SER A 556 19.36 1.61 8.17
C SER A 556 18.56 2.89 7.93
N ARG A 557 17.56 3.20 8.77
CA ARG A 557 16.77 4.44 8.68
C ARG A 557 17.66 5.67 8.79
N GLU A 558 18.55 5.69 9.77
CA GLU A 558 19.42 6.84 9.98
C GLU A 558 20.45 6.98 8.85
N ARG A 559 21.00 5.88 8.34
CA ARG A 559 21.85 5.89 7.14
C ARG A 559 21.13 6.48 5.93
N VAL A 560 19.92 6.00 5.63
CA VAL A 560 19.11 6.51 4.52
C VAL A 560 18.76 7.99 4.72
N ARG A 561 18.42 8.39 5.94
CA ARG A 561 18.14 9.80 6.27
C ARG A 561 19.34 10.71 6.02
N LEU A 562 20.54 10.29 6.43
CA LEU A 562 21.77 11.05 6.22
C LEU A 562 22.14 11.14 4.73
N VAL A 563 22.06 10.04 3.99
CA VAL A 563 22.33 10.04 2.53
C VAL A 563 21.31 10.92 1.80
N ALA A 564 20.02 10.81 2.13
CA ALA A 564 18.98 11.64 1.54
C ALA A 564 19.19 13.13 1.82
N GLN A 565 19.58 13.47 3.06
CA GLN A 565 19.89 14.84 3.45
C GLN A 565 21.12 15.39 2.71
N ASP A 566 22.18 14.59 2.56
CA ASP A 566 23.40 14.99 1.84
C ASP A 566 23.11 15.22 0.35
N ILE A 567 22.33 14.33 -0.28
CA ILE A 567 21.87 14.51 -1.67
C ILE A 567 21.10 15.82 -1.82
N ALA A 568 20.12 16.07 -0.94
CA ALA A 568 19.28 17.27 -1.02
C ALA A 568 20.11 18.55 -0.88
N VAL A 569 21.05 18.59 0.08
CA VAL A 569 21.90 19.77 0.33
C VAL A 569 22.87 20.02 -0.82
N ARG A 570 23.48 18.98 -1.41
CA ARG A 570 24.47 19.14 -2.49
C ARG A 570 23.84 19.51 -3.82
N THR A 571 22.69 18.93 -4.14
CA THR A 571 22.10 19.02 -5.49
C THR A 571 20.97 20.04 -5.61
N GLY A 572 20.33 20.41 -4.48
CA GLY A 572 19.12 21.24 -4.46
C GLY A 572 17.86 20.54 -5.01
N LEU A 573 17.91 19.23 -5.24
CA LEU A 573 16.81 18.44 -5.78
C LEU A 573 15.80 18.03 -4.69
N ASP A 574 14.58 17.68 -5.10
CA ASP A 574 13.58 17.12 -4.20
C ASP A 574 13.90 15.65 -3.91
N VAL A 575 14.15 15.33 -2.63
CA VAL A 575 14.53 13.97 -2.20
C VAL A 575 13.44 13.37 -1.32
N ASP A 576 12.90 12.22 -1.73
CA ASP A 576 11.91 11.45 -0.99
C ASP A 576 12.53 10.14 -0.47
N ILE A 577 12.27 9.85 0.80
CA ILE A 577 12.64 8.56 1.40
C ILE A 577 11.48 7.59 1.17
N VAL A 578 11.70 6.59 0.33
CA VAL A 578 10.71 5.54 0.03
C VAL A 578 10.87 4.32 0.95
N LEU A 579 11.97 4.21 1.69
CA LEU A 579 12.15 3.19 2.72
C LEU A 579 11.01 3.26 3.73
N GLY A 580 10.24 2.17 3.87
CA GLY A 580 9.10 2.14 4.79
C GLY A 580 7.79 2.68 4.23
N SER A 581 7.70 2.91 2.91
CA SER A 581 6.44 3.25 2.24
C SER A 581 5.51 2.03 2.15
N SER A 582 4.22 2.31 1.96
CA SER A 582 3.18 1.28 1.82
C SER A 582 2.16 1.70 0.77
N PRO A 583 1.59 0.74 0.00
CA PRO A 583 0.42 1.02 -0.83
C PRO A 583 -0.74 1.57 0.02
N ALA A 584 -1.41 2.58 -0.52
CA ALA A 584 -2.49 3.36 0.07
C ALA A 584 -3.52 3.68 -1.02
N PRO A 585 -4.42 2.74 -1.35
CA PRO A 585 -5.36 2.88 -2.46
C PRO A 585 -6.16 4.19 -2.37
N GLN A 586 -6.19 4.96 -3.45
CA GLN A 586 -7.01 6.17 -3.57
C GLN A 586 -8.20 5.89 -4.49
N THR A 587 -9.40 6.26 -4.03
CA THR A 587 -10.61 6.21 -4.84
C THR A 587 -10.60 7.38 -5.82
N VAL A 588 -10.71 7.05 -7.10
CA VAL A 588 -10.70 7.99 -8.23
C VAL A 588 -11.96 7.80 -9.04
N SER A 589 -12.71 8.87 -9.27
CA SER A 589 -13.92 8.84 -10.10
C SER A 589 -13.61 9.41 -11.48
N LEU A 590 -13.50 8.52 -12.48
CA LEU A 590 -13.31 8.88 -13.88
C LEU A 590 -14.66 9.28 -14.49
N THR A 591 -14.68 10.43 -15.17
CA THR A 591 -15.86 10.86 -15.93
C THR A 591 -16.09 9.96 -17.13
N ALA A 592 -17.35 9.89 -17.58
CA ALA A 592 -17.72 9.17 -18.79
C ALA A 592 -16.91 9.66 -20.01
N GLY A 593 -16.54 8.73 -20.88
CA GLY A 593 -15.87 9.02 -22.14
C GLY A 593 -16.87 9.44 -23.23
N THR A 594 -16.35 10.05 -24.30
CA THR A 594 -17.14 10.44 -25.48
C THR A 594 -17.46 9.24 -26.37
N PHE A 595 -16.62 8.19 -26.33
CA PHE A 595 -16.85 6.92 -27.06
C PHE A 595 -17.61 5.85 -26.25
N GLY A 596 -18.52 6.28 -25.37
CA GLY A 596 -19.49 5.39 -24.72
C GLY A 596 -19.06 4.80 -23.38
N ARG A 597 -17.80 4.98 -22.94
CA ARG A 597 -17.36 4.52 -21.62
C ARG A 597 -18.21 5.17 -20.51
N PRO A 598 -18.89 4.40 -19.65
CA PRO A 598 -19.59 4.97 -18.50
C PRO A 598 -18.60 5.60 -17.51
N ALA A 599 -19.10 6.40 -16.58
CA ALA A 599 -18.29 6.86 -15.45
C ALA A 599 -17.85 5.65 -14.62
N LEU A 600 -16.57 5.61 -14.22
CA LEU A 600 -15.99 4.51 -13.46
C LEU A 600 -15.41 5.05 -12.15
N THR A 601 -15.70 4.38 -11.04
CA THR A 601 -15.03 4.67 -9.77
C THR A 601 -14.01 3.58 -9.49
N VAL A 602 -12.74 3.91 -9.66
CA VAL A 602 -11.61 2.99 -9.58
C VAL A 602 -10.76 3.27 -8.35
N ALA A 603 -10.05 2.26 -7.85
CA ALA A 603 -9.06 2.39 -6.81
C ALA A 603 -7.67 2.23 -7.41
N GLU A 604 -6.85 3.28 -7.30
CA GLU A 604 -5.46 3.30 -7.77
C GLU A 604 -4.51 3.10 -6.58
N PRO A 605 -3.51 2.21 -6.66
CA PRO A 605 -2.61 1.94 -5.54
C PRO A 605 -1.54 3.03 -5.42
N TRP A 606 -1.82 4.11 -4.69
CA TRP A 606 -0.82 5.15 -4.43
C TRP A 606 0.16 4.70 -3.35
N SER A 607 1.34 5.31 -3.27
CA SER A 607 2.33 4.99 -2.24
C SER A 607 2.34 6.05 -1.15
N LYS A 608 2.01 5.69 0.09
CA LYS A 608 2.18 6.58 1.24
C LYS A 608 3.59 6.46 1.77
N LEU A 609 4.27 7.59 1.94
CA LEU A 609 5.61 7.65 2.51
C LEU A 609 5.56 7.51 4.04
N ASN A 610 6.68 7.11 4.65
CA ASN A 610 6.84 7.11 6.12
C ASN A 610 5.80 6.31 6.92
N VAL A 611 5.15 5.30 6.30
CA VAL A 611 4.15 4.48 7.00
C VAL A 611 4.83 3.61 8.05
N ALA A 612 5.89 2.90 7.69
CA ALA A 612 6.65 2.07 8.61
C ALA A 612 7.25 2.87 9.77
N THR A 613 7.74 4.11 9.55
CA THR A 613 8.25 4.96 10.65
C THR A 613 7.13 5.29 11.61
N THR A 614 5.96 5.66 11.08
CA THR A 614 4.79 6.03 11.87
C THR A 614 4.27 4.83 12.67
N LEU A 615 4.22 3.66 12.05
CA LEU A 615 3.81 2.42 12.70
C LEU A 615 4.80 1.98 13.77
N VAL A 616 6.10 1.89 13.47
CA VAL A 616 7.13 1.44 14.43
C VAL A 616 7.25 2.41 15.61
N THR A 617 7.29 3.73 15.36
CA THR A 617 7.35 4.71 16.45
C THR A 617 6.08 4.70 17.31
N ALA A 618 4.91 4.52 16.70
CA ALA A 618 3.68 4.32 17.46
C ALA A 618 3.81 3.05 18.32
N ILE A 619 4.18 1.91 17.71
CA ILE A 619 4.34 0.60 18.38
C ILE A 619 5.29 0.69 19.57
N ASP A 620 6.44 1.35 19.40
CA ASP A 620 7.44 1.55 20.45
C ASP A 620 6.85 2.35 21.60
N ARG A 621 6.14 3.42 21.28
CA ARG A 621 5.47 4.26 22.29
C ARG A 621 4.38 3.50 23.04
N LYS A 622 3.56 2.70 22.34
CA LYS A 622 2.55 1.82 22.96
C LYS A 622 3.21 0.80 23.87
N SER A 623 4.26 0.14 23.40
CA SER A 623 4.98 -0.88 24.15
C SER A 623 5.57 -0.27 25.43
N ALA A 624 6.28 0.85 25.33
CA ALA A 624 6.87 1.55 26.47
C ALA A 624 5.81 1.97 27.51
N LEU A 625 4.66 2.49 27.05
CA LEU A 625 3.55 2.86 27.91
C LEU A 625 2.95 1.65 28.63
N LEU A 626 2.69 0.56 27.91
CA LEU A 626 2.18 -0.68 28.51
C LEU A 626 3.18 -1.22 29.55
N PHE A 627 4.46 -1.29 29.21
CA PHE A 627 5.51 -1.71 30.15
C PHE A 627 5.52 -0.88 31.44
N GLY A 628 5.52 0.45 31.31
CA GLY A 628 5.49 1.35 32.48
C GLY A 628 4.22 1.16 33.32
N LEU A 629 3.07 1.01 32.66
CA LEU A 629 1.78 0.81 33.31
C LEU A 629 1.71 -0.52 34.07
N ILE A 630 2.16 -1.61 33.46
CA ILE A 630 2.23 -2.94 34.09
C ILE A 630 3.15 -2.88 35.32
N LEU A 631 4.30 -2.21 35.22
CA LEU A 631 5.23 -2.05 36.34
C LEU A 631 4.60 -1.27 37.49
N ILE A 632 3.86 -0.19 37.21
CA ILE A 632 3.14 0.59 38.21
C ILE A 632 2.04 -0.25 38.89
N VAL A 633 1.23 -0.97 38.12
CA VAL A 633 0.15 -1.84 38.65
C VAL A 633 0.72 -2.93 39.54
N CYS A 634 1.73 -3.67 39.07
CA CYS A 634 2.37 -4.74 39.83
C CYS A 634 3.07 -4.20 41.09
N GLY A 635 3.77 -3.07 40.97
CA GLY A 635 4.45 -2.41 42.09
C GLY A 635 3.48 -1.93 43.17
N LEU A 636 2.33 -1.34 42.79
CA LEU A 636 1.30 -0.90 43.73
C LEU A 636 0.61 -2.07 44.42
N PHE A 637 0.24 -3.11 43.66
CA PHE A 637 -0.34 -4.33 44.23
C PHE A 637 0.60 -4.94 45.27
N LEU A 638 1.87 -5.07 44.93
CA LEU A 638 2.87 -5.63 45.84
C LEU A 638 3.15 -4.72 47.03
N ALA A 639 3.21 -3.40 46.84
CA ALA A 639 3.39 -2.44 47.92
C ALA A 639 2.25 -2.53 48.94
N ASN A 640 1.02 -2.77 48.48
CA ASN A 640 -0.14 -3.00 49.36
C ASN A 640 0.04 -4.29 50.17
N ALA A 641 0.33 -5.42 49.50
CA ALA A 641 0.53 -6.70 50.15
C ALA A 641 1.68 -6.67 51.18
N VAL A 642 2.80 -6.03 50.84
CA VAL A 642 3.95 -5.88 51.75
C VAL A 642 3.63 -4.96 52.92
N THR A 643 2.89 -3.86 52.67
CA THR A 643 2.46 -2.96 53.75
C THR A 643 1.58 -3.69 54.76
N ALA A 644 0.65 -4.50 54.28
CA ALA A 644 -0.20 -5.34 55.13
C ALA A 644 0.63 -6.32 55.97
N ALA A 645 1.57 -7.03 55.35
CA ALA A 645 2.42 -7.99 56.04
C ALA A 645 3.32 -7.37 57.12
N VAL A 646 3.84 -6.15 56.88
CA VAL A 646 4.59 -5.39 57.89
C VAL A 646 3.65 -4.90 58.99
N HIS A 647 2.41 -4.54 58.67
CA HIS A 647 1.42 -4.08 59.65
C HIS A 647 1.08 -5.18 60.67
N ASP A 648 0.87 -6.39 60.18
CA ASP A 648 0.60 -7.60 60.98
C ASP A 648 1.72 -7.97 61.98
N ARG A 649 2.90 -7.36 61.85
CA ARG A 649 4.11 -7.66 62.62
C ARG A 649 4.60 -6.51 63.47
N GLN A 650 3.84 -5.42 63.56
CA GLN A 650 4.25 -4.23 64.30
C GLN A 650 4.56 -4.51 65.77
N ARG A 651 3.78 -5.36 66.45
CA ARG A 651 4.02 -5.72 67.85
C ARG A 651 5.35 -6.45 68.03
N GLU A 652 5.68 -7.36 67.12
CA GLU A 652 6.94 -8.12 67.17
C GLU A 652 8.15 -7.22 66.88
N LEU A 653 8.07 -6.39 65.85
CA LEU A 653 9.12 -5.42 65.51
C LEU A 653 9.33 -4.41 66.66
N ALA A 654 8.25 -4.04 67.36
CA ALA A 654 8.32 -3.21 68.56
C ALA A 654 9.00 -3.92 69.74
N ILE A 655 8.73 -5.22 69.97
CA ILE A 655 9.42 -6.01 71.00
C ILE A 655 10.92 -6.10 70.69
N LEU A 656 11.31 -6.35 69.44
CA LEU A 656 12.73 -6.41 69.05
C LEU A 656 13.46 -5.08 69.28
N THR A 657 12.81 -3.96 68.97
CA THR A 657 13.37 -2.63 69.25
C THR A 657 13.45 -2.33 70.75
N CYS A 658 12.49 -2.80 71.56
CA CYS A 658 12.59 -2.77 73.03
C CYS A 658 13.74 -3.62 73.58
N LEU A 659 14.07 -4.73 72.92
CA LEU A 659 15.21 -5.60 73.24
C LEU A 659 16.56 -5.06 72.70
N GLY A 660 16.61 -3.81 72.22
CA GLY A 660 17.85 -3.14 71.81
C GLY A 660 18.25 -3.33 70.34
N TRP A 661 17.39 -3.87 69.47
CA TRP A 661 17.70 -3.90 68.05
C TRP A 661 17.74 -2.49 67.43
N ALA A 662 18.87 -2.16 66.80
CA ALA A 662 19.01 -0.91 66.04
C ALA A 662 18.05 -0.85 64.84
N ARG A 663 17.59 0.36 64.47
CA ARG A 663 16.64 0.60 63.37
C ARG A 663 17.10 -0.03 62.03
N TRP A 664 18.40 0.02 61.74
CA TRP A 664 18.99 -0.62 60.55
C TRP A 664 18.89 -2.15 60.56
N ARG A 665 19.01 -2.81 61.73
CA ARG A 665 18.83 -4.26 61.85
C ARG A 665 17.38 -4.69 61.61
N VAL A 666 16.43 -3.87 62.04
CA VAL A 666 14.99 -4.08 61.75
C VAL A 666 14.71 -3.88 60.26
N PHE A 667 15.24 -2.81 59.66
CA PHE A 667 15.11 -2.56 58.22
C PHE A 667 15.68 -3.71 57.38
N THR A 668 16.90 -4.16 57.70
CA THR A 668 17.57 -5.25 56.97
C THR A 668 16.92 -6.62 57.21
N ALA A 669 16.30 -6.85 58.37
CA ALA A 669 15.51 -8.05 58.61
C ALA A 669 14.24 -8.09 57.73
N ILE A 670 13.51 -6.98 57.63
CA ILE A 670 12.32 -6.88 56.76
C ILE A 670 12.73 -7.03 55.29
N LEU A 671 13.74 -6.27 54.85
CA LEU A 671 14.17 -6.30 53.46
C LEU A 671 14.77 -7.65 53.07
N GLY A 672 15.55 -8.29 53.96
CA GLY A 672 16.11 -9.62 53.72
C GLY A 672 15.04 -10.72 53.61
N GLU A 673 13.96 -10.60 54.38
CA GLU A 673 12.80 -11.49 54.23
C GLU A 673 12.10 -11.27 52.89
N LEU A 674 11.88 -10.03 52.47
CA LEU A 674 11.27 -9.72 51.18
C LEU A 674 12.11 -10.20 50.00
N VAL A 675 13.44 -10.08 50.08
CA VAL A 675 14.35 -10.62 49.05
C VAL A 675 14.26 -12.15 48.98
N LEU A 676 14.20 -12.83 50.13
CA LEU A 676 14.06 -14.29 50.16
C LEU A 676 12.71 -14.73 49.58
N LEU A 677 11.61 -14.07 49.98
CA LEU A 677 10.28 -14.36 49.45
C LEU A 677 10.20 -14.04 47.94
N GLY A 678 10.82 -12.93 47.51
CA GLY A 678 10.94 -12.53 46.11
C GLY A 678 11.75 -13.52 45.27
N LEU A 679 12.84 -14.06 45.80
CA LEU A 679 13.62 -15.11 45.13
C LEU A 679 12.79 -16.39 44.95
N VAL A 680 12.13 -16.87 46.02
CA VAL A 680 11.29 -18.08 45.98
C VAL A 680 10.13 -17.89 45.00
N ALA A 681 9.40 -16.78 45.12
CA ALA A 681 8.30 -16.47 44.23
C ALA A 681 8.78 -16.24 42.77
N GLY A 682 9.95 -15.66 42.57
CA GLY A 682 10.55 -15.44 41.25
C GLY A 682 10.93 -16.74 40.54
N VAL A 683 11.52 -17.71 41.26
CA VAL A 683 11.81 -19.05 40.71
C VAL A 683 10.52 -19.77 40.35
N LEU A 684 9.52 -19.73 41.24
CA LEU A 684 8.19 -20.29 40.94
C LEU A 684 7.56 -19.59 39.72
N ALA A 685 7.64 -18.26 39.65
CA ALA A 685 7.12 -17.48 38.53
C ALA A 685 7.79 -17.85 37.20
N ALA A 686 9.11 -18.08 37.19
CA ALA A 686 9.83 -18.52 35.99
C ALA A 686 9.30 -19.88 35.49
N THR A 687 9.02 -20.82 36.40
CA THR A 687 8.45 -22.13 36.03
C THR A 687 6.99 -22.06 35.58
N LEU A 688 6.19 -21.18 36.19
CA LEU A 688 4.78 -20.96 35.86
C LEU A 688 4.57 -20.10 34.61
N ALA A 689 5.51 -19.23 34.27
CA ALA A 689 5.43 -18.36 33.10
C ALA A 689 5.41 -19.15 31.79
N TRP A 690 6.06 -20.31 31.73
CA TRP A 690 6.08 -21.15 30.53
C TRP A 690 4.71 -21.75 30.17
N PRO A 691 4.00 -22.48 31.06
CA PRO A 691 2.65 -22.98 30.78
C PRO A 691 1.62 -21.84 30.71
N ALA A 692 1.76 -20.79 31.54
CA ALA A 692 0.86 -19.64 31.47
C ALA A 692 0.97 -18.91 30.13
N GLY A 693 2.17 -18.76 29.59
CA GLY A 693 2.41 -18.21 28.26
C GLY A 693 1.79 -19.05 27.15
N HIS A 694 1.93 -20.37 27.20
CA HIS A 694 1.30 -21.28 26.23
C HIS A 694 -0.22 -21.19 26.27
N ALA A 695 -0.83 -21.20 27.46
CA ALA A 695 -2.27 -21.04 27.63
C ALA A 695 -2.76 -19.66 27.12
N ALA A 696 -1.91 -18.65 27.24
CA ALA A 696 -2.13 -17.30 26.73
C ALA A 696 -1.81 -17.13 25.23
N GLY A 697 -1.41 -18.18 24.52
CA GLY A 697 -1.03 -18.11 23.10
C GLY A 697 0.26 -17.32 22.81
N THR A 698 1.09 -17.08 23.83
CA THR A 698 2.36 -16.32 23.73
C THR A 698 3.49 -17.16 24.34
N PRO A 699 4.19 -18.00 23.55
CA PRO A 699 5.24 -18.86 24.08
C PRO A 699 6.36 -18.01 24.67
N VAL A 700 6.57 -18.12 25.98
CA VAL A 700 7.59 -17.36 26.71
C VAL A 700 8.94 -18.09 26.54
N PRO A 701 9.95 -17.49 25.90
CA PRO A 701 11.27 -18.09 25.79
C PRO A 701 11.94 -18.19 27.17
N ILE A 702 12.73 -19.25 27.37
CA ILE A 702 13.39 -19.55 28.66
C ILE A 702 14.21 -18.36 29.18
N GLY A 703 14.88 -17.64 28.28
CA GLY A 703 15.64 -16.43 28.63
C GLY A 703 14.77 -15.32 29.24
N GLN A 704 13.53 -15.13 28.75
CA GLN A 704 12.59 -14.17 29.34
C GLN A 704 11.97 -14.69 30.63
N ALA A 705 11.69 -16.00 30.73
CA ALA A 705 11.23 -16.60 31.98
C ALA A 705 12.26 -16.44 33.10
N ALA A 706 13.56 -16.53 32.79
CA ALA A 706 14.64 -16.30 33.76
C ALA A 706 14.66 -14.85 34.31
N LEU A 707 14.17 -13.86 33.55
CA LEU A 707 14.03 -12.48 34.02
C LEU A 707 12.98 -12.32 35.13
N ALA A 708 12.12 -13.32 35.36
CA ALA A 708 11.16 -13.32 36.47
C ALA A 708 11.84 -13.21 37.84
N VAL A 709 13.01 -13.83 38.01
CA VAL A 709 13.75 -13.83 39.28
C VAL A 709 14.28 -12.44 39.65
N PRO A 710 15.08 -11.75 38.80
CA PRO A 710 15.52 -10.38 39.10
C PRO A 710 14.35 -9.40 39.14
N ALA A 711 13.29 -9.59 38.32
CA ALA A 711 12.10 -8.75 38.37
C ALA A 711 11.35 -8.88 39.70
N ALA A 712 11.14 -10.10 40.22
CA ALA A 712 10.49 -10.33 41.51
C ALA A 712 11.28 -9.72 42.67
N ILE A 713 12.60 -9.88 42.67
CA ILE A 713 13.48 -9.28 43.69
C ILE A 713 13.43 -7.76 43.60
N GLY A 714 13.54 -7.19 42.40
CA GLY A 714 13.46 -5.75 42.17
C GLY A 714 12.11 -5.16 42.63
N LEU A 715 10.99 -5.77 42.22
CA LEU A 715 9.65 -5.36 42.60
C LEU A 715 9.42 -5.46 44.11
N THR A 716 9.85 -6.55 44.77
CA THR A 716 9.71 -6.73 46.23
C THR A 716 10.54 -5.73 47.03
N ILE A 717 11.76 -5.41 46.58
CA ILE A 717 12.60 -4.37 47.19
C ILE A 717 11.93 -3.00 47.04
N LEU A 718 11.49 -2.64 45.83
CA LEU A 718 10.86 -1.35 45.54
C LEU A 718 9.55 -1.18 46.34
N ALA A 719 8.69 -2.19 46.32
CA ALA A 719 7.44 -2.23 47.08
C ALA A 719 7.66 -2.21 48.60
N GLY A 720 8.73 -2.86 49.06
CA GLY A 720 9.07 -3.01 50.47
C GLY A 720 9.85 -1.85 51.08
N LEU A 721 10.46 -0.99 50.27
CA LEU A 721 11.33 0.08 50.76
C LEU A 721 10.60 1.04 51.70
N LEU A 722 9.44 1.54 51.27
CA LEU A 722 8.66 2.51 52.03
C LEU A 722 8.05 1.91 53.32
N PRO A 723 7.42 0.71 53.28
CA PRO A 723 6.96 0.03 54.49
C PRO A 723 8.10 -0.34 55.45
N ALA A 724 9.25 -0.78 54.95
CA ALA A 724 10.40 -1.15 55.77
C ALA A 724 11.02 0.08 56.47
N VAL A 725 11.18 1.21 55.75
CA VAL A 725 11.65 2.47 56.35
C VAL A 725 10.66 2.95 57.39
N ARG A 726 9.35 3.00 57.08
CA ARG A 726 8.32 3.42 58.03
C ARG A 726 8.28 2.49 59.25
N GLY A 727 8.32 1.18 59.05
CA GLY A 727 8.33 0.17 60.10
C GLY A 727 9.54 0.31 61.03
N SER A 728 10.73 0.55 60.47
CA SER A 728 11.97 0.75 61.26
C SER A 728 12.00 2.04 62.09
N ARG A 729 11.16 3.04 61.73
CA ARG A 729 11.13 4.36 62.38
C ARG A 729 9.99 4.54 63.39
N ARG A 730 9.07 3.58 63.54
CA ARG A 730 7.95 3.72 64.51
C ARG A 730 8.44 3.61 65.95
N HIS A 731 7.91 4.47 66.82
CA HIS A 731 8.25 4.45 68.26
C HIS A 731 7.67 3.19 68.94
N PRO A 732 8.46 2.44 69.73
CA PRO A 732 8.04 1.17 70.34
C PRO A 732 6.80 1.32 71.25
N VAL A 733 6.74 2.43 71.98
CA VAL A 733 5.64 2.75 72.90
C VAL A 733 4.30 2.90 72.17
N ALA A 734 4.29 3.51 70.98
CA ALA A 734 3.08 3.68 70.18
C ALA A 734 2.60 2.37 69.54
N ALA A 735 3.49 1.38 69.36
CA ALA A 735 3.15 0.08 68.77
C ALA A 735 2.71 -0.96 69.84
N LEU A 736 3.15 -0.78 71.09
CA LEU A 736 2.81 -1.65 72.22
C LEU A 736 1.62 -1.12 73.04
N SER A 737 1.41 0.19 73.09
CA SER A 737 0.20 0.75 73.72
C SER A 737 -1.01 0.46 72.84
N ARG A 738 -2.04 -0.19 73.41
CA ARG A 738 -3.38 -0.23 72.80
C ARG A 738 -3.88 1.21 72.79
N THR A 739 -3.77 1.87 71.63
CA THR A 739 -4.47 3.14 71.42
C THR A 739 -5.96 2.84 71.46
N VAL A 740 -6.55 2.95 72.65
CA VAL A 740 -7.96 3.31 72.77
C VAL A 740 -8.05 4.65 72.05
N SER A 741 -8.57 4.63 70.82
CA SER A 741 -8.74 5.83 69.99
C SER A 741 -9.39 6.90 70.85
N ARG A 742 -8.63 7.91 71.27
CA ARG A 742 -9.21 9.04 72.00
C ARG A 742 -10.32 9.60 71.12
N PRO A 743 -11.57 9.68 71.61
CA PRO A 743 -12.67 10.14 70.79
C PRO A 743 -12.32 11.56 70.35
N HIS A 744 -12.16 11.76 69.04
CA HIS A 744 -12.07 13.11 68.49
C HIS A 744 -13.41 13.77 68.79
N ARG A 745 -13.44 14.68 69.76
CA ARG A 745 -14.59 15.52 70.08
C ARG A 745 -14.85 16.49 68.92
N ARG A 746 -15.45 16.01 67.84
CA ARG A 746 -16.17 16.86 66.89
C ARG A 746 -17.57 16.28 66.67
N ALA A 747 -18.54 17.14 66.94
CA ALA A 747 -19.97 16.87 67.03
C ALA A 747 -20.49 16.04 65.85
N GLY A 748 -21.12 14.91 66.16
CA GLY A 748 -21.78 14.05 65.18
C GLY A 748 -23.12 14.63 64.73
N ARG A 749 -23.28 14.84 63.41
CA ARG A 749 -24.61 14.76 62.80
C ARG A 749 -25.10 13.31 62.99
N ARG A 750 -26.30 13.11 63.56
CA ARG A 750 -26.95 11.80 63.64
C ARG A 750 -27.24 11.28 62.23
N SER A 751 -26.38 10.44 61.67
CA SER A 751 -26.67 9.78 60.39
C SER A 751 -27.74 8.70 60.62
N ARG A 752 -28.93 8.88 60.05
CA ARG A 752 -30.04 7.91 60.17
C ARG A 752 -30.01 6.80 59.12
N SER A 753 -29.06 6.82 58.18
CA SER A 753 -28.97 5.82 57.09
C SER A 753 -27.61 5.11 57.06
N ILE A 754 -27.61 3.84 56.62
CA ILE A 754 -26.41 3.00 56.48
C ILE A 754 -25.43 3.61 55.45
N ALA A 755 -25.96 4.24 54.39
CA ALA A 755 -25.13 4.91 53.39
C ALA A 755 -24.40 6.15 53.93
N ALA A 756 -25.06 6.94 54.79
CA ALA A 756 -24.42 8.08 55.43
C ALA A 756 -23.35 7.63 56.44
N LEU A 757 -23.56 6.49 57.12
CA LEU A 757 -22.55 5.90 58.00
C LEU A 757 -21.34 5.41 57.20
N ALA A 758 -21.56 4.72 56.08
CA ALA A 758 -20.49 4.29 55.15
C ALA A 758 -19.63 5.48 54.68
N LEU A 759 -20.26 6.56 54.23
CA LEU A 759 -19.54 7.76 53.79
C LEU A 759 -18.72 8.37 54.94
N THR A 760 -19.29 8.43 56.14
CA THR A 760 -18.59 8.99 57.31
C THR A 760 -17.36 8.16 57.69
N ASN A 761 -17.41 6.82 57.54
CA ASN A 761 -16.30 5.92 57.82
C ASN A 761 -15.14 6.08 56.84
N VAL A 762 -15.43 6.20 55.54
CA VAL A 762 -14.43 6.45 54.49
C VAL A 762 -13.65 7.74 54.80
N TRP A 763 -14.35 8.80 55.20
CA TRP A 763 -13.73 10.09 55.55
C TRP A 763 -12.95 10.09 56.86
N ARG A 764 -13.29 9.19 57.80
CA ARG A 764 -12.58 9.06 59.09
C ARG A 764 -11.24 8.31 58.98
N THR A 765 -11.04 7.54 57.92
CA THR A 765 -9.83 6.72 57.71
C THR A 765 -9.12 7.06 56.40
N PRO A 766 -8.69 8.33 56.21
CA PRO A 766 -8.25 8.84 54.91
C PRO A 766 -7.06 8.05 54.33
N GLY A 767 -6.13 7.59 55.17
CA GLY A 767 -4.99 6.80 54.70
C GLY A 767 -5.38 5.47 54.03
N ARG A 768 -6.44 4.81 54.51
CA ARG A 768 -6.89 3.50 53.98
C ARG A 768 -7.76 3.68 52.73
N ALA A 769 -8.69 4.65 52.79
CA ALA A 769 -9.53 5.00 51.65
C ALA A 769 -8.69 5.47 50.44
N LEU A 770 -7.59 6.19 50.70
CA LEU A 770 -6.71 6.71 49.66
C LEU A 770 -5.90 5.60 48.98
N VAL A 771 -5.35 4.64 49.73
CA VAL A 771 -4.64 3.48 49.13
C VAL A 771 -5.57 2.67 48.23
N GLY A 772 -6.78 2.36 48.69
CA GLY A 772 -7.76 1.61 47.90
C GLY A 772 -8.24 2.36 46.66
N SER A 773 -8.54 3.65 46.80
CA SER A 773 -8.96 4.50 45.67
C SER A 773 -7.84 4.69 44.65
N VAL A 774 -6.57 4.81 45.08
CA VAL A 774 -5.42 4.92 44.17
C VAL A 774 -5.16 3.62 43.42
N ALA A 775 -5.22 2.46 44.08
CA ALA A 775 -5.07 1.17 43.41
C ALA A 775 -6.15 0.95 42.32
N LEU A 776 -7.40 1.31 42.64
CA LEU A 776 -8.50 1.35 41.68
C LEU A 776 -8.27 2.35 40.56
N ALA A 777 -7.85 3.57 40.88
CA ALA A 777 -7.58 4.61 39.90
C ALA A 777 -6.51 4.19 38.90
N VAL A 778 -5.42 3.58 39.37
CA VAL A 778 -4.37 3.07 38.46
C VAL A 778 -4.91 1.95 37.58
N SER A 779 -5.70 1.02 38.12
CA SER A 779 -6.25 -0.08 37.33
C SER A 779 -7.25 0.40 36.25
N VAL A 780 -8.12 1.34 36.60
CA VAL A 780 -9.04 1.98 35.64
C VAL A 780 -8.27 2.82 34.62
N CYS A 781 -7.26 3.56 35.06
CA CYS A 781 -6.40 4.35 34.19
C CYS A 781 -5.69 3.45 33.17
N ALA A 782 -5.17 2.30 33.63
CA ALA A 782 -4.50 1.31 32.81
C ALA A 782 -5.39 0.77 31.69
N LEU A 783 -6.58 0.31 32.05
CA LEU A 783 -7.57 -0.21 31.11
C LEU A 783 -8.02 0.86 30.12
N ALA A 784 -8.32 2.07 30.62
CA ALA A 784 -8.77 3.18 29.80
C ALA A 784 -7.70 3.62 28.79
N LEU A 785 -6.45 3.75 29.22
CA LEU A 785 -5.32 4.08 28.32
C LEU A 785 -5.13 3.02 27.26
N LEU A 786 -5.16 1.74 27.64
CA LEU A 786 -5.01 0.63 26.69
C LEU A 786 -6.11 0.69 25.61
N LEU A 787 -7.37 0.88 26.01
CA LEU A 787 -8.50 1.00 25.08
C LEU A 787 -8.40 2.24 24.17
N VAL A 788 -7.96 3.38 24.71
CA VAL A 788 -7.72 4.59 23.92
C VAL A 788 -6.62 4.35 22.91
N LEU A 789 -5.47 3.81 23.35
CA LEU A 789 -4.32 3.48 22.49
C LEU A 789 -4.74 2.54 21.35
N GLN A 790 -5.50 1.48 21.65
CA GLN A 790 -6.00 0.57 20.60
C GLN A 790 -6.83 1.30 19.53
N ARG A 791 -7.71 2.22 19.93
CA ARG A 791 -8.52 2.99 18.97
C ARG A 791 -7.71 4.02 18.20
N THR A 792 -6.79 4.73 18.86
CA THR A 792 -5.92 5.72 18.19
C THR A 792 -5.01 5.06 17.15
N PHE A 793 -4.50 3.87 17.44
CA PHE A 793 -3.69 3.10 16.49
C PHE A 793 -4.45 2.70 15.23
N HIS A 794 -5.70 2.25 15.37
CA HIS A 794 -6.52 1.94 14.21
C HIS A 794 -6.72 3.17 13.33
N GLY A 795 -6.96 4.35 13.90
CA GLY A 795 -7.11 5.58 13.11
C GLY A 795 -5.84 6.08 12.41
N ALA A 796 -4.64 5.77 12.91
CA ALA A 796 -3.38 6.16 12.28
C ALA A 796 -2.93 5.20 11.17
N ALA A 797 -3.37 3.94 11.23
CA ALA A 797 -3.01 2.87 10.30
C ALA A 797 -4.04 2.68 9.16
N THR A 798 -5.25 3.21 9.30
CA THR A 798 -6.34 3.06 8.32
C THR A 798 -5.97 3.65 6.96
N GLY A 799 -6.25 2.88 5.90
CA GLY A 799 -6.08 3.29 4.51
C GLY A 799 -4.73 2.94 3.89
N THR A 800 -3.92 2.10 4.56
CA THR A 800 -2.66 1.57 4.01
C THR A 800 -2.63 0.04 4.16
N VAL A 801 -2.12 -0.67 3.16
CA VAL A 801 -2.04 -2.14 3.17
C VAL A 801 -1.21 -2.66 4.34
N LEU A 802 -0.08 -2.00 4.63
CA LEU A 802 0.77 -2.35 5.77
C LEU A 802 0.07 -2.09 7.11
N GLY A 803 -0.68 -0.99 7.22
CA GLY A 803 -1.45 -0.67 8.42
C GLY A 803 -2.55 -1.70 8.71
N ASP A 804 -3.26 -2.15 7.68
CA ASP A 804 -4.30 -3.18 7.79
C ASP A 804 -3.71 -4.56 8.14
N ALA A 805 -2.57 -4.93 7.55
CA ALA A 805 -1.85 -6.15 7.88
C ALA A 805 -1.37 -6.17 9.35
N VAL A 806 -0.81 -5.05 9.83
CA VAL A 806 -0.44 -4.89 11.24
C VAL A 806 -1.67 -4.98 12.13
N ALA A 807 -2.79 -4.33 11.79
CA ALA A 807 -4.01 -4.38 12.59
C ALA A 807 -4.60 -5.79 12.72
N LEU A 808 -4.51 -6.62 11.66
CA LEU A 808 -4.99 -8.01 11.67
C LEU A 808 -4.13 -8.93 12.54
N SER A 809 -2.79 -8.75 12.54
CA SER A 809 -1.86 -9.57 13.33
C SER A 809 -1.98 -9.39 14.86
N VAL A 810 -2.63 -8.32 15.31
CA VAL A 810 -2.57 -7.84 16.71
C VAL A 810 -3.72 -8.33 17.59
N ARG A 811 -4.83 -8.83 17.02
CA ARG A 811 -6.07 -9.06 17.80
C ARG A 811 -5.93 -10.06 18.97
N GLY A 812 -5.11 -11.11 18.85
CA GLY A 812 -4.99 -12.13 19.90
C GLY A 812 -4.15 -11.71 21.11
N VAL A 813 -3.00 -11.08 20.86
CA VAL A 813 -2.02 -10.79 21.93
C VAL A 813 -2.47 -9.62 22.80
N ASP A 814 -3.04 -8.59 22.18
CA ASP A 814 -3.61 -7.42 22.85
C ASP A 814 -4.79 -7.79 23.77
N GLN A 815 -5.65 -8.74 23.37
CA GLN A 815 -6.76 -9.22 24.19
C GLN A 815 -6.26 -9.90 25.47
N THR A 816 -5.18 -10.67 25.35
CA THR A 816 -4.57 -11.36 26.50
C THR A 816 -4.03 -10.36 27.51
N ALA A 817 -3.37 -9.30 27.04
CA ALA A 817 -2.86 -8.24 27.90
C ALA A 817 -3.99 -7.50 28.66
N VAL A 818 -5.12 -7.25 27.99
CA VAL A 818 -6.33 -6.70 28.63
C VAL A 818 -6.83 -7.62 29.73
N VAL A 819 -7.01 -8.92 29.44
CA VAL A 819 -7.53 -9.90 30.40
C VAL A 819 -6.65 -9.98 31.65
N ILE A 820 -5.33 -10.06 31.50
CA ILE A 820 -4.40 -10.13 32.63
C ILE A 820 -4.44 -8.83 33.45
N THR A 821 -4.47 -7.66 32.78
CA THR A 821 -4.55 -6.36 33.47
C THR A 821 -5.83 -6.23 34.28
N VAL A 822 -6.97 -6.64 33.71
CA VAL A 822 -8.26 -6.66 34.42
C VAL A 822 -8.21 -7.63 35.60
N ALA A 823 -7.66 -8.84 35.42
CA ALA A 823 -7.54 -9.82 36.50
C ALA A 823 -6.67 -9.31 37.66
N LEU A 824 -5.52 -8.68 37.37
CA LEU A 824 -4.66 -8.06 38.39
C LEU A 824 -5.37 -6.90 39.10
N GLY A 825 -6.14 -6.09 38.36
CA GLY A 825 -6.96 -5.03 38.93
C GLY A 825 -8.01 -5.57 39.89
N VAL A 826 -8.75 -6.62 39.50
CA VAL A 826 -9.72 -7.31 40.37
C VAL A 826 -9.06 -7.83 41.63
N LEU A 827 -7.90 -8.49 41.51
CA LEU A 827 -7.16 -9.01 42.66
C LEU A 827 -6.70 -7.91 43.61
N ALA A 828 -6.22 -6.77 43.08
CA ALA A 828 -5.85 -5.62 43.89
C ALA A 828 -7.05 -5.05 44.67
N VAL A 829 -8.23 -5.01 44.05
CA VAL A 829 -9.47 -4.56 44.70
C VAL A 829 -9.88 -5.50 45.81
N VAL A 830 -9.88 -6.81 45.54
CA VAL A 830 -10.23 -7.83 46.53
C VAL A 830 -9.27 -7.76 47.72
N ASP A 831 -7.97 -7.62 47.48
CA ASP A 831 -6.96 -7.49 48.52
C ASP A 831 -7.19 -6.25 49.41
N VAL A 832 -7.44 -5.08 48.80
CA VAL A 832 -7.78 -3.84 49.53
C VAL A 832 -9.06 -4.00 50.36
N LEU A 833 -10.11 -4.60 49.80
CA LEU A 833 -11.37 -4.81 50.51
C LEU A 833 -11.20 -5.79 51.67
N TYR A 834 -10.46 -6.87 51.45
CA TYR A 834 -10.13 -7.86 52.48
C TYR A 834 -9.34 -7.23 53.63
N LEU A 835 -8.31 -6.44 53.33
CA LEU A 835 -7.52 -5.74 54.34
C LEU A 835 -8.35 -4.73 55.14
N ASN A 836 -9.23 -3.97 54.48
CA ASN A 836 -10.14 -3.06 55.16
C ASN A 836 -11.12 -3.79 56.09
N LEU A 837 -11.62 -4.95 55.68
CA LEU A 837 -12.51 -5.76 56.51
C LEU A 837 -11.77 -6.36 57.70
N ARG A 838 -10.56 -6.86 57.49
CA ARG A 838 -9.72 -7.44 58.54
C ARG A 838 -9.33 -6.40 59.60
N ASP A 839 -8.88 -5.23 59.16
CA ASP A 839 -8.54 -4.11 60.05
C ASP A 839 -9.74 -3.60 60.87
N ARG A 840 -10.97 -3.89 60.43
CA ARG A 840 -12.22 -3.50 61.08
C ARG A 840 -12.93 -4.68 61.74
N ALA A 841 -12.31 -5.85 61.81
CA ALA A 841 -12.96 -7.03 62.35
C ALA A 841 -13.50 -6.81 63.78
N SER A 842 -12.76 -6.10 64.63
CA SER A 842 -13.21 -5.73 65.99
C SER A 842 -14.36 -4.71 66.00
N GLU A 843 -14.38 -3.76 65.06
CA GLU A 843 -15.49 -2.81 64.88
C GLU A 843 -16.76 -3.52 64.36
N LEU A 844 -16.61 -4.40 63.38
CA LEU A 844 -17.71 -5.19 62.83
C LEU A 844 -18.26 -6.17 63.87
N ALA A 845 -17.38 -6.79 64.68
CA ALA A 845 -17.77 -7.67 65.78
C ALA A 845 -18.53 -6.92 66.88
N THR A 846 -18.12 -5.69 67.22
CA THR A 846 -18.86 -4.85 68.19
C THR A 846 -20.22 -4.42 67.64
N LEU A 847 -20.32 -4.04 66.35
CA LEU A 847 -21.61 -3.74 65.72
C LEU A 847 -22.54 -4.96 65.70
N GLN A 848 -22.02 -6.16 65.41
CA GLN A 848 -22.76 -7.42 65.53
C GLN A 848 -23.22 -7.69 66.96
N ALA A 849 -22.35 -7.49 67.96
CA ALA A 849 -22.68 -7.68 69.37
C ALA A 849 -23.76 -6.70 69.87
N ILE A 850 -23.84 -5.50 69.28
CA ILE A 850 -24.86 -4.48 69.59
C ILE A 850 -26.17 -4.72 68.78
N GLY A 851 -26.27 -5.82 68.04
CA GLY A 851 -27.52 -6.28 67.40
C GLY A 851 -27.66 -5.95 65.92
N TRP A 852 -26.60 -5.52 65.23
CA TRP A 852 -26.66 -5.33 63.77
C TRP A 852 -26.76 -6.67 63.04
N SER A 853 -27.75 -6.80 62.14
CA SER A 853 -27.87 -7.98 61.30
C SER A 853 -26.74 -8.09 60.27
N GLY A 854 -26.32 -9.30 59.92
CA GLY A 854 -25.38 -9.54 58.81
C GLY A 854 -25.89 -8.95 57.47
N GLY A 855 -27.21 -8.77 57.36
CA GLY A 855 -27.90 -7.98 56.34
C GLY A 855 -27.42 -6.53 56.24
N ALA A 856 -27.46 -5.82 57.36
CA ALA A 856 -27.09 -4.41 57.48
C ALA A 856 -25.58 -4.19 57.35
N LEU A 857 -24.76 -5.08 57.93
CA LEU A 857 -23.30 -5.04 57.80
C LEU A 857 -22.85 -5.27 56.36
N GLY A 858 -23.45 -6.23 55.65
CA GLY A 858 -23.14 -6.45 54.23
C GLY A 858 -23.48 -5.24 53.35
N ARG A 859 -24.60 -4.54 53.65
CA ARG A 859 -24.96 -3.28 52.95
C ARG A 859 -23.98 -2.15 53.26
N LEU A 860 -23.49 -2.05 54.50
CA LEU A 860 -22.49 -1.05 54.89
C LEU A 860 -21.20 -1.24 54.08
N VAL A 861 -20.68 -2.46 54.02
CA VAL A 861 -19.47 -2.81 53.26
C VAL A 861 -19.67 -2.56 51.76
N ALA A 862 -20.84 -2.92 51.21
CA ALA A 862 -21.15 -2.66 49.81
C ALA A 862 -21.18 -1.15 49.49
N TYR A 863 -21.79 -0.32 50.34
CA TYR A 863 -21.81 1.14 50.14
C TYR A 863 -20.42 1.77 50.26
N GLU A 864 -19.58 1.30 51.18
CA GLU A 864 -18.18 1.76 51.26
C GLU A 864 -17.38 1.38 50.00
N GLY A 865 -17.57 0.15 49.51
CA GLY A 865 -17.01 -0.30 48.23
C GLY A 865 -17.45 0.55 47.05
N VAL A 866 -18.73 0.94 46.98
CA VAL A 866 -19.26 1.85 45.94
C VAL A 866 -18.59 3.22 45.99
N VAL A 867 -18.41 3.80 47.19
CA VAL A 867 -17.78 5.12 47.33
C VAL A 867 -16.31 5.07 46.88
N LEU A 868 -15.56 4.04 47.29
CA LEU A 868 -14.18 3.84 46.86
C LEU A 868 -14.09 3.59 45.34
N ALA A 869 -15.04 2.83 44.78
CA ALA A 869 -15.13 2.56 43.35
C ALA A 869 -15.35 3.83 42.52
N LEU A 870 -16.30 4.68 42.93
CA LEU A 870 -16.60 5.92 42.22
C LEU A 870 -15.43 6.90 42.26
N VAL A 871 -14.81 7.09 43.43
CA VAL A 871 -13.63 7.98 43.56
C VAL A 871 -12.46 7.44 42.74
N GLY A 872 -12.15 6.15 42.87
CA GLY A 872 -11.08 5.50 42.11
C GLY A 872 -11.32 5.57 40.60
N ALA A 873 -12.52 5.24 40.13
CA ALA A 873 -12.86 5.26 38.71
C ALA A 873 -12.82 6.68 38.11
N LEU A 874 -13.30 7.69 38.83
CA LEU A 874 -13.22 9.09 38.39
C LEU A 874 -11.76 9.57 38.29
N LEU A 875 -10.95 9.32 39.31
CA LEU A 875 -9.52 9.67 39.29
C LEU A 875 -8.77 8.93 38.19
N GLY A 876 -9.06 7.64 38.01
CA GLY A 876 -8.46 6.81 36.97
C GLY A 876 -8.82 7.26 35.56
N ALA A 877 -10.10 7.57 35.30
CA ALA A 877 -10.54 8.09 34.02
C ALA A 877 -9.97 9.48 33.72
N ALA A 878 -9.93 10.38 34.72
CA ALA A 878 -9.33 11.71 34.57
C ALA A 878 -7.82 11.62 34.25
N ALA A 879 -7.10 10.76 34.96
CA ALA A 879 -5.69 10.49 34.70
C ALA A 879 -5.48 9.89 33.30
N ALA A 880 -6.29 8.91 32.90
CA ALA A 880 -6.23 8.32 31.56
C ALA A 880 -6.54 9.33 30.46
N ALA A 881 -7.55 10.19 30.64
CA ALA A 881 -7.88 11.24 29.69
C ALA A 881 -6.73 12.26 29.57
N GLY A 882 -6.16 12.71 30.68
CA GLY A 882 -5.03 13.64 30.69
C GLY A 882 -3.79 13.06 30.01
N LEU A 883 -3.44 11.81 30.32
CA LEU A 883 -2.35 11.09 29.67
C LEU A 883 -2.66 10.85 28.19
N ALA A 884 -3.86 10.43 27.82
CA ALA A 884 -4.26 10.24 26.42
C ALA A 884 -4.16 11.54 25.60
N LEU A 885 -4.59 12.67 26.15
CA LEU A 885 -4.55 13.98 25.48
C LEU A 885 -3.12 14.51 25.31
N GLY A 886 -2.28 14.36 26.34
CA GLY A 886 -0.86 14.74 26.25
C GLY A 886 -0.06 13.87 25.28
N PHE A 887 -0.48 12.62 25.07
CA PHE A 887 0.24 11.68 24.21
C PHE A 887 -0.24 11.67 22.75
N SER A 888 -1.54 11.78 22.50
CA SER A 888 -2.11 11.52 21.17
C SER A 888 -2.01 12.69 20.18
N GLY A 889 -1.61 13.89 20.61
CA GLY A 889 -1.37 15.04 19.71
C GLY A 889 -2.56 15.45 18.84
N GLY A 890 -3.78 14.95 19.11
CA GLY A 890 -4.95 15.21 18.27
C GLY A 890 -6.06 14.16 18.27
N ALA A 891 -6.12 13.20 19.21
CA ALA A 891 -7.28 12.30 19.28
C ALA A 891 -8.58 13.11 19.48
N GLN A 892 -9.65 12.75 18.75
CA GLN A 892 -10.96 13.39 18.91
C GLN A 892 -11.40 13.28 20.38
N MET A 893 -11.52 14.42 21.05
CA MET A 893 -11.79 14.54 22.49
C MET A 893 -13.03 13.72 22.91
N ALA A 894 -14.05 13.65 22.05
CA ALA A 894 -15.25 12.84 22.25
C ALA A 894 -14.95 11.33 22.38
N SER A 895 -14.06 10.80 21.54
CA SER A 895 -13.70 9.37 21.56
C SER A 895 -12.94 8.99 22.83
N VAL A 896 -12.07 9.89 23.33
CA VAL A 896 -11.30 9.71 24.57
C VAL A 896 -12.22 9.75 25.80
N ILE A 897 -13.20 10.65 25.81
CA ILE A 897 -14.17 10.73 26.91
C ILE A 897 -15.07 9.48 26.94
N LEU A 898 -15.58 9.04 25.79
CA LEU A 898 -16.42 7.84 25.71
C LEU A 898 -15.68 6.56 26.14
N THR A 899 -14.43 6.40 25.72
CA THR A 899 -13.59 5.24 26.11
C THR A 899 -13.25 5.23 27.59
N THR A 900 -12.75 6.35 28.11
CA THR A 900 -12.38 6.48 29.52
C THR A 900 -13.61 6.35 30.44
N GLY A 901 -14.76 6.89 30.02
CA GLY A 901 -16.05 6.71 30.70
C GLY A 901 -16.53 5.26 30.73
N ALA A 902 -16.42 4.53 29.62
CA ALA A 902 -16.78 3.10 29.57
C ALA A 902 -15.87 2.25 30.47
N ALA A 903 -14.55 2.51 30.46
CA ALA A 903 -13.60 1.83 31.34
C ALA A 903 -13.87 2.12 32.83
N ALA A 904 -14.22 3.37 33.17
CA ALA A 904 -14.63 3.75 34.52
C ALA A 904 -15.90 3.00 34.96
N ALA A 905 -16.93 2.96 34.11
CA ALA A 905 -18.17 2.24 34.41
C ALA A 905 -17.92 0.75 34.66
N ALA A 906 -17.10 0.12 33.81
CA ALA A 906 -16.69 -1.28 34.00
C ALA A 906 -15.94 -1.48 35.33
N GLY A 907 -14.99 -0.60 35.65
CA GLY A 907 -14.27 -0.63 36.92
C GLY A 907 -15.18 -0.52 38.14
N VAL A 908 -16.19 0.36 38.08
CA VAL A 908 -17.20 0.49 39.15
C VAL A 908 -17.99 -0.81 39.30
N VAL A 909 -18.50 -1.38 38.20
CA VAL A 909 -19.27 -2.63 38.22
C VAL A 909 -18.47 -3.77 38.85
N VAL A 910 -17.22 -3.95 38.43
CA VAL A 910 -16.32 -4.99 38.96
C VAL A 910 -16.07 -4.81 40.46
N THR A 911 -15.82 -3.57 40.90
CA THR A 911 -15.56 -3.28 42.33
C THR A 911 -16.80 -3.53 43.18
N VAL A 912 -17.97 -3.16 42.68
CA VAL A 912 -19.25 -3.39 43.35
C VAL A 912 -19.53 -4.89 43.47
N LEU A 913 -19.31 -5.66 42.40
CA LEU A 913 -19.44 -7.12 42.43
C LEU A 913 -18.45 -7.76 43.43
N ALA A 914 -17.19 -7.32 43.45
CA ALA A 914 -16.21 -7.81 44.41
C ALA A 914 -16.64 -7.49 45.86
N ALA A 915 -17.13 -6.27 46.11
CA ALA A 915 -17.62 -5.86 47.42
C ALA A 915 -18.85 -6.65 47.87
N THR A 916 -19.79 -6.95 46.96
CA THR A 916 -20.97 -7.77 47.29
C THR A 916 -20.61 -9.23 47.54
N VAL A 917 -19.71 -9.83 46.75
CA VAL A 917 -19.20 -11.18 46.99
C VAL A 917 -18.50 -11.27 48.33
N THR A 918 -17.64 -10.30 48.66
CA THR A 918 -16.93 -10.27 49.94
C THR A 918 -17.92 -10.09 51.12
N ALA A 919 -18.95 -9.27 50.94
CA ALA A 919 -20.02 -9.11 51.93
C ALA A 919 -20.87 -10.39 52.12
N LEU A 920 -21.10 -11.17 51.05
CA LEU A 920 -21.78 -12.46 51.12
C LEU A 920 -20.90 -13.51 51.83
N TRP A 921 -19.60 -13.50 51.56
CA TRP A 921 -18.64 -14.40 52.21
C TRP A 921 -18.57 -14.15 53.71
N LEU A 922 -18.55 -12.87 54.12
CA LEU A 922 -18.62 -12.48 55.53
C LEU A 922 -19.88 -12.97 56.26
N ARG A 923 -21.00 -13.13 55.54
CA ARG A 923 -22.24 -13.68 56.12
C ARG A 923 -22.17 -15.19 56.37
N GLN A 924 -21.33 -15.91 55.64
CA GLN A 924 -21.25 -17.38 55.67
C GLN A 924 -20.07 -17.90 56.48
N ALA A 925 -18.91 -17.23 56.43
CA ALA A 925 -17.63 -17.81 56.87
C ALA A 925 -17.18 -17.41 58.29
N VAL A 926 -17.86 -16.47 58.97
CA VAL A 926 -17.38 -15.92 60.24
C VAL A 926 -18.30 -16.33 61.40
N PRO A 927 -18.03 -17.45 62.09
CA PRO A 927 -18.52 -17.63 63.45
C PRO A 927 -17.79 -16.60 64.34
N THR A 928 -18.56 -15.70 64.94
CA THR A 928 -18.11 -14.64 65.86
C THR A 928 -17.17 -15.12 66.97
N ALA A 929 -17.20 -16.41 67.31
CA ALA A 929 -16.33 -17.04 68.28
C ALA A 929 -14.85 -17.17 67.83
N ALA A 930 -14.56 -17.34 66.54
CA ALA A 930 -13.19 -17.53 66.06
C ALA A 930 -12.38 -16.22 66.00
N LEU A 931 -13.04 -15.10 65.65
CA LEU A 931 -12.41 -13.77 65.61
C LEU A 931 -12.07 -13.23 67.01
N LEU A 932 -12.82 -13.64 68.04
CA LEU A 932 -12.55 -13.26 69.43
C LEU A 932 -11.53 -14.19 70.11
N ALA A 933 -11.25 -15.37 69.54
CA ALA A 933 -10.34 -16.36 70.12
C ALA A 933 -8.90 -16.28 69.59
N GLU A 934 -8.66 -15.59 68.44
CA GLU A 934 -7.32 -15.32 67.90
C GLU A 934 -6.69 -14.00 68.39
N GLU A 935 -7.44 -13.15 69.09
CA GLU A 935 -6.95 -11.94 69.79
C GLU A 935 -6.61 -12.20 71.25
#